data_AF-A0A926AEU8-F1
#
_entry.id   AF-A0A926AEU8-F1
#
_cell.length_a   1.000
_cell.length_b   1.000
_cell.length_c   1.000
_cell.angle_alpha   90.00
_cell.angle_beta   90.00
_cell.angle_gamma   90.00
#
_symmetry.space_group_name_H-M   'P 1'
#
loop_
_entity.id
_entity.type
_entity.pdbx_description
1 polymer ?
#
loop_
_entity_poly.entity_id
_entity_poly.type
_entity_poly.pdbx_seq_one_letter_code
_entity_poly.pdbx_strand_id
1 'polypeptide(L)'
;MKNNHQTADTEQTQQLRQRRRRLQKRHLVGMALLGTMMALMLVLSIALVGVISSTAGAGRSNGALDTADGTVRMASRRIEYYGAMNLAETGVRMTVQWMTEQRPPTNPTLPLSTNSTPFYPDIINVGWFKNSTKDDANKYRFVPWDNAAGSSTNGFRVKVYPYTSNSFDTQKRFIIESVGVYRGAQQIVRAAVRQESFANYALFVDNVPTYYLSSGNNAFGGPVHLNASDEVTTGRTINILWKDGNTADPTKDQIFRYKQKNAFTTSAGKDSVKWKYNDVNTEQSPVGTPSMKHVIAEGGEVQTSQTNIPMPTSSTVQADAAYGPTKTAPASTSYLNDIPVLGRLSTIGVALPASGGIVIQGNVEDMVFSVDPMDSTKQIVAIYQRQQLTVNGVPTDFRLRTTISMDRTGTGGTTKVDAAYTLRANNSNWVPMPVVQPSPTTIPNGVIYGRNGNVNGVRGVIADNVTDQNGKNIVQRNALTVATANDKDLQIGGSITYKTLVTDPNDLYEPVGSGDKFISGLLGIVSRKVRIARNGANPEGSSGRVGTSELRNLNVHATVFAFDTFDAVDSGTRSVGIIDLLGGYIAKNGGDFGSVGPTGLLEKGFRKSNNYDDRVLDSPPPAFPSTGNSYKMISFKRVTKTLDGLY
;
A
#
# COMPACT_ATOMS: atom_id res chain seq x y z
N MET A 1 -3.72 -44.21 11.54
CA MET A 1 -3.75 -42.87 10.89
C MET A 1 -2.41 -42.10 10.91
N LYS A 2 -1.26 -42.69 11.28
CA LYS A 2 0.06 -42.01 11.25
C LYS A 2 0.85 -42.13 9.94
N ASN A 3 0.45 -42.99 9.00
CA ASN A 3 1.21 -43.23 7.76
C ASN A 3 0.80 -42.35 6.57
N ASN A 4 -0.27 -41.55 6.67
CA ASN A 4 -0.74 -40.70 5.56
C ASN A 4 -0.14 -39.28 5.57
N HIS A 5 0.58 -38.88 6.62
CA HIS A 5 1.23 -37.56 6.67
C HIS A 5 2.61 -37.53 6.01
N GLN A 6 3.34 -38.65 5.96
CA GLN A 6 4.66 -38.69 5.30
C GLN A 6 4.60 -38.61 3.76
N THR A 7 3.50 -39.07 3.16
CA THR A 7 3.31 -39.03 1.70
C THR A 7 3.05 -37.62 1.19
N ALA A 8 2.31 -36.80 1.94
CA ALA A 8 1.97 -35.42 1.55
C ALA A 8 3.21 -34.50 1.49
N ASP A 9 4.13 -34.59 2.44
CA ASP A 9 5.37 -33.79 2.44
C ASP A 9 6.32 -34.17 1.28
N THR A 10 6.29 -35.43 0.87
CA THR A 10 7.11 -35.93 -0.24
C THR A 10 6.60 -35.39 -1.58
N GLU A 11 5.28 -35.35 -1.76
CA GLU A 11 4.64 -34.80 -2.96
C GLU A 11 4.81 -33.28 -3.08
N GLN A 12 4.66 -32.53 -1.98
CA GLN A 12 4.92 -31.08 -1.98
C GLN A 12 6.38 -30.78 -2.34
N THR A 13 7.33 -31.55 -1.81
CA THR A 13 8.75 -31.39 -2.13
C THR A 13 9.04 -31.69 -3.61
N GLN A 14 8.39 -32.70 -4.19
CA GLN A 14 8.53 -33.02 -5.62
C GLN A 14 7.90 -31.94 -6.52
N GLN A 15 6.73 -31.41 -6.16
CA GLN A 15 6.09 -30.31 -6.89
C GLN A 15 6.92 -29.02 -6.84
N LEU A 16 7.52 -28.70 -5.69
CA LEU A 16 8.41 -27.55 -5.55
C LEU A 16 9.67 -27.70 -6.44
N ARG A 17 10.23 -28.91 -6.51
CA ARG A 17 11.37 -29.24 -7.41
C ARG A 17 10.98 -29.10 -8.88
N GLN A 18 9.79 -29.55 -9.28
CA GLN A 18 9.31 -29.39 -10.66
C GLN A 18 9.04 -27.91 -11.03
N ARG A 19 8.47 -27.12 -10.12
CA ARG A 19 8.29 -25.66 -10.33
C ARG A 19 9.63 -24.94 -10.50
N ARG A 20 10.64 -25.25 -9.68
CA ARG A 20 12.00 -24.71 -9.83
C ARG A 20 12.59 -25.02 -11.20
N ARG A 21 12.41 -26.26 -11.71
CA ARG A 21 12.86 -26.64 -13.07
C ARG A 21 12.16 -25.85 -14.18
N ARG A 22 10.85 -25.54 -14.03
CA ARG A 22 10.11 -24.75 -15.03
C ARG A 22 10.53 -23.27 -15.05
N LEU A 23 10.79 -22.67 -13.88
CA LEU A 23 11.32 -21.31 -13.80
C LEU A 23 12.73 -21.21 -14.40
N GLN A 24 13.60 -22.19 -14.12
CA GLN A 24 14.91 -22.30 -14.75
C GLN A 24 14.81 -22.40 -16.27
N LYS A 25 13.88 -23.20 -16.81
CA LYS A 25 13.64 -23.29 -18.27
C LYS A 25 13.18 -21.96 -18.88
N ARG A 26 12.29 -21.20 -18.21
CA ARG A 26 11.85 -19.88 -18.72
C ARG A 26 12.98 -18.85 -18.75
N HIS A 27 13.84 -18.83 -17.73
CA HIS A 27 15.05 -18.00 -17.75
C HIS A 27 16.02 -18.43 -18.86
N LEU A 28 16.18 -19.73 -19.09
CA LEU A 28 17.01 -20.25 -20.18
C LEU A 28 16.50 -19.81 -21.56
N VAL A 29 15.18 -19.80 -21.79
CA VAL A 29 14.58 -19.39 -23.08
C VAL A 29 14.73 -17.90 -23.33
N GLY A 30 14.51 -17.03 -22.32
CA GLY A 30 14.76 -15.59 -22.47
C GLY A 30 16.23 -15.27 -22.76
N MET A 31 17.15 -16.01 -22.12
CA MET A 31 18.59 -15.90 -22.36
C MET A 31 19.00 -16.44 -23.74
N ALA A 32 18.37 -17.51 -24.21
CA ALA A 32 18.61 -18.05 -25.55
C ALA A 32 18.17 -17.07 -26.66
N LEU A 33 17.09 -16.31 -26.43
CA LEU A 33 16.62 -15.29 -27.36
C LEU A 33 17.56 -14.08 -27.44
N LEU A 34 18.11 -13.65 -26.29
CA LEU A 34 19.19 -12.66 -26.23
C LEU A 34 20.49 -13.17 -26.88
N GLY A 35 20.84 -14.44 -26.64
CA GLY A 35 22.00 -15.08 -27.26
C GLY A 35 21.88 -15.19 -28.77
N THR A 36 20.70 -15.53 -29.29
CA THR A 36 20.45 -15.58 -30.74
C THR A 36 20.45 -14.19 -31.37
N MET A 37 19.87 -13.16 -30.75
CA MET A 37 20.00 -11.78 -31.24
C MET A 37 21.47 -11.30 -31.27
N MET A 38 22.28 -11.65 -30.25
CA MET A 38 23.71 -11.34 -30.26
C MET A 38 24.47 -12.09 -31.35
N ALA A 39 24.17 -13.38 -31.56
CA ALA A 39 24.77 -14.15 -32.65
C ALA A 39 24.40 -13.57 -34.02
N LEU A 40 23.16 -13.12 -34.21
CA LEU A 40 22.67 -12.55 -35.46
C LEU A 40 23.31 -11.18 -35.74
N MET A 41 23.47 -10.34 -34.71
CA MET A 41 24.26 -9.10 -34.78
C MET A 41 25.73 -9.36 -35.13
N LEU A 42 26.33 -10.40 -34.55
CA LEU A 42 27.72 -10.80 -34.85
C LEU A 42 27.85 -11.25 -36.32
N VAL A 43 26.94 -12.09 -36.80
CA VAL A 43 26.91 -12.58 -38.19
C VAL A 43 26.72 -11.41 -39.17
N LEU A 44 25.81 -10.47 -38.88
CA LEU A 44 25.64 -9.26 -39.68
C LEU A 44 26.90 -8.39 -39.69
N SER A 45 27.59 -8.28 -38.56
CA SER A 45 28.85 -7.52 -38.45
C SER A 45 29.97 -8.17 -39.27
N ILE A 46 30.10 -9.50 -39.23
CA ILE A 46 31.07 -10.26 -40.02
C ILE A 46 30.75 -10.16 -41.51
N ALA A 47 29.48 -10.28 -41.89
CA ALA A 47 29.03 -10.14 -43.27
C ALA A 47 29.34 -8.74 -43.81
N LEU A 48 29.11 -7.68 -43.01
CA LEU A 48 29.42 -6.31 -43.41
C LEU A 48 30.93 -6.09 -43.60
N VAL A 49 31.77 -6.66 -42.74
CA VAL A 49 33.24 -6.63 -42.89
C VAL A 49 33.69 -7.37 -44.15
N GLY A 50 33.05 -8.50 -44.48
CA GLY A 50 33.28 -9.24 -45.73
C GLY A 50 32.89 -8.46 -46.99
N VAL A 51 31.83 -7.66 -46.93
CA VAL A 51 31.39 -6.80 -48.04
C VAL A 51 32.33 -5.60 -48.23
N ILE A 52 32.80 -4.98 -47.14
CA ILE A 52 33.75 -3.85 -47.23
C ILE A 52 35.10 -4.31 -47.79
N SER A 53 35.55 -5.53 -47.42
CA SER A 53 36.82 -6.09 -47.92
C SER A 53 36.77 -6.57 -49.38
N SER A 54 35.59 -6.89 -49.92
CA SER A 54 35.45 -7.24 -51.35
C SER A 54 35.33 -6.03 -52.29
N THR A 55 34.95 -4.86 -51.77
CA THR A 55 34.92 -3.61 -52.57
C THR A 55 36.26 -2.86 -52.63
N ALA A 56 37.24 -3.22 -51.79
CA ALA A 56 38.59 -2.65 -51.81
C ALA A 56 39.49 -3.34 -52.85
N GLY A 57 39.07 -3.31 -54.11
CA GLY A 57 39.87 -3.76 -55.25
C GLY A 57 41.01 -2.79 -55.56
N ALA A 58 42.24 -3.30 -55.44
CA ALA A 58 43.48 -2.84 -56.07
C ALA A 58 44.05 -1.46 -55.65
N GLY A 59 45.01 -1.48 -54.71
CA GLY A 59 46.15 -0.55 -54.76
C GLY A 59 46.36 0.40 -53.58
N ARG A 60 46.34 -0.07 -52.33
CA ARG A 60 47.06 0.54 -51.18
C ARG A 60 46.96 -0.37 -49.95
N SER A 61 48.03 -1.13 -49.69
CA SER A 61 47.99 -2.43 -48.97
C SER A 61 48.11 -2.41 -47.44
N ASN A 62 47.99 -1.27 -46.74
CA ASN A 62 48.07 -1.28 -45.25
C ASN A 62 46.81 -0.72 -44.53
N GLY A 63 45.94 0.05 -45.19
CA GLY A 63 44.81 0.70 -44.50
C GLY A 63 43.58 -0.19 -44.24
N ALA A 64 43.37 -1.25 -45.04
CA ALA A 64 42.19 -2.11 -44.93
C ALA A 64 42.26 -3.07 -43.72
N LEU A 65 43.46 -3.58 -43.40
CA LEU A 65 43.71 -4.42 -42.22
C LEU A 65 43.53 -3.63 -40.91
N ASP A 66 44.01 -2.38 -40.87
CA ASP A 66 43.80 -1.49 -39.71
C ASP A 66 42.32 -1.15 -39.50
N THR A 67 41.55 -1.00 -40.59
CA THR A 67 40.10 -0.73 -40.51
C THR A 67 39.31 -1.96 -40.04
N ALA A 68 39.70 -3.16 -40.47
CA ALA A 68 39.11 -4.42 -40.02
C ALA A 68 39.42 -4.70 -38.54
N ASP A 69 40.67 -4.51 -38.10
CA ASP A 69 41.06 -4.64 -36.69
C ASP A 69 40.33 -3.61 -35.82
N GLY A 70 40.21 -2.36 -36.28
CA GLY A 70 39.40 -1.33 -35.63
C GLY A 70 37.94 -1.73 -35.46
N THR A 71 37.34 -2.34 -36.47
CA THR A 71 35.93 -2.79 -36.45
C THR A 71 35.73 -3.97 -35.50
N VAL A 72 36.63 -4.95 -35.52
CA VAL A 72 36.60 -6.10 -34.59
C VAL A 72 36.80 -5.66 -33.14
N ARG A 73 37.73 -4.74 -32.88
CA ARG A 73 37.93 -4.15 -31.55
C ARG A 73 36.72 -3.37 -31.06
N MET A 74 36.07 -2.60 -31.94
CA MET A 74 34.82 -1.89 -31.61
C MET A 74 33.67 -2.87 -31.31
N ALA A 75 33.53 -3.94 -32.09
CA ALA A 75 32.53 -4.98 -31.85
C ALA A 75 32.78 -5.71 -30.53
N SER A 76 34.04 -6.08 -30.24
CA SER A 76 34.41 -6.70 -28.94
C SER A 76 34.06 -5.77 -27.78
N ARG A 77 34.46 -4.49 -27.83
CA ARG A 77 34.12 -3.53 -26.78
C ARG A 77 32.61 -3.38 -26.59
N ARG A 78 31.81 -3.38 -27.66
CA ARG A 78 30.34 -3.34 -27.55
C ARG A 78 29.81 -4.57 -26.81
N ILE A 79 30.25 -5.77 -27.16
CA ILE A 79 29.87 -7.01 -26.47
C ILE A 79 30.24 -6.92 -24.99
N GLU A 80 31.44 -6.43 -24.67
CA GLU A 80 31.89 -6.27 -23.30
C GLU A 80 31.02 -5.28 -22.51
N TYR A 81 30.68 -4.14 -23.12
CA TYR A 81 29.77 -3.16 -22.54
C TYR A 81 28.36 -3.69 -22.30
N TYR A 82 27.79 -4.45 -23.24
CA TYR A 82 26.48 -5.08 -23.07
C TYR A 82 26.52 -6.17 -21.99
N GLY A 83 27.58 -6.98 -21.93
CA GLY A 83 27.80 -7.97 -20.88
C GLY A 83 27.85 -7.31 -19.50
N ALA A 84 28.62 -6.22 -19.36
CA ALA A 84 28.71 -5.47 -18.12
C ALA A 84 27.37 -4.82 -17.73
N MET A 85 26.62 -4.28 -18.69
CA MET A 85 25.28 -3.73 -18.44
C MET A 85 24.32 -4.81 -17.92
N ASN A 86 24.23 -5.96 -18.60
CA ASN A 86 23.36 -7.06 -18.21
C ASN A 86 23.67 -7.56 -16.79
N LEU A 87 24.95 -7.63 -16.42
CA LEU A 87 25.36 -7.99 -15.07
C LEU A 87 24.95 -6.93 -14.04
N ALA A 88 25.07 -5.63 -14.37
CA ALA A 88 24.61 -4.56 -13.51
C ALA A 88 23.08 -4.60 -13.31
N GLU A 89 22.30 -4.83 -14.37
CA GLU A 89 20.83 -4.97 -14.25
C GLU A 89 20.45 -6.19 -13.41
N THR A 90 21.19 -7.30 -13.59
CA THR A 90 21.02 -8.52 -12.81
C THR A 90 21.24 -8.23 -11.33
N GLY A 91 22.30 -7.50 -10.98
CA GLY A 91 22.56 -7.10 -9.59
C GLY A 91 21.42 -6.28 -8.97
N VAL A 92 20.83 -5.34 -9.74
CA VAL A 92 19.64 -4.61 -9.29
C VAL A 92 18.46 -5.56 -9.03
N ARG A 93 18.10 -6.40 -10.01
CA ARG A 93 16.94 -7.31 -9.90
C ARG A 93 17.10 -8.29 -8.74
N MET A 94 18.29 -8.86 -8.58
CA MET A 94 18.59 -9.76 -7.46
C MET A 94 18.53 -9.05 -6.11
N THR A 95 18.95 -7.79 -6.04
CA THR A 95 18.84 -7.01 -4.80
C THR A 95 17.39 -6.71 -4.46
N VAL A 96 16.56 -6.35 -5.43
CA VAL A 96 15.10 -6.15 -5.22
C VAL A 96 14.45 -7.43 -4.73
N GLN A 97 14.77 -8.56 -5.35
CA GLN A 97 14.27 -9.87 -4.92
C GLN A 97 14.76 -10.20 -3.51
N TRP A 98 16.05 -10.00 -3.21
CA TRP A 98 16.60 -10.19 -1.87
C TRP A 98 15.87 -9.35 -0.82
N MET A 99 15.63 -8.06 -1.11
CA MET A 99 14.86 -7.16 -0.24
C MET A 99 13.43 -7.69 -0.02
N THR A 100 12.86 -8.34 -1.03
CA THR A 100 11.53 -8.94 -0.97
C THR A 100 11.46 -10.25 -0.21
N GLU A 101 12.55 -11.00 -0.18
CA GLU A 101 12.62 -12.26 0.54
C GLU A 101 13.05 -12.09 2.00
N GLN A 102 13.69 -10.97 2.36
CA GLN A 102 13.95 -10.65 3.76
C GLN A 102 12.62 -10.57 4.50
N ARG A 103 12.33 -11.51 5.41
CA ARG A 103 11.18 -11.41 6.32
C ARG A 103 11.21 -10.01 6.95
N PRO A 104 10.06 -9.31 7.06
CA PRO A 104 10.06 -8.00 7.70
C PRO A 104 10.64 -8.25 9.08
N PRO A 105 11.70 -7.54 9.48
CA PRO A 105 12.37 -7.90 10.70
C PRO A 105 11.35 -7.71 11.82
N THR A 106 10.99 -8.80 12.50
CA THR A 106 10.15 -8.81 13.71
C THR A 106 10.80 -8.01 14.84
N ASN A 107 12.03 -7.53 14.60
CA ASN A 107 12.80 -6.69 15.46
C ASN A 107 13.25 -5.45 14.66
N PRO A 108 12.78 -4.22 14.96
CA PRO A 108 13.19 -2.98 14.27
C PRO A 108 14.69 -2.66 14.39
N THR A 109 15.48 -3.53 15.02
CA THR A 109 16.93 -3.42 15.20
C THR A 109 17.76 -4.16 14.14
N LEU A 110 17.16 -4.96 13.23
CA LEU A 110 17.90 -5.38 12.03
C LEU A 110 18.04 -4.16 11.09
N PRO A 111 19.27 -3.75 10.76
CA PRO A 111 19.56 -2.43 10.20
C PRO A 111 19.31 -2.41 8.70
N LEU A 112 18.04 -2.43 8.29
CA LEU A 112 17.64 -1.54 7.19
C LEU A 112 17.48 -0.16 7.82
N SER A 113 18.60 0.39 8.27
CA SER A 113 18.64 1.42 9.30
C SER A 113 17.83 2.63 8.86
N THR A 114 17.07 3.19 9.81
CA THR A 114 16.64 4.59 9.80
C THR A 114 17.81 5.57 9.67
N ASN A 115 19.04 5.08 9.81
CA ASN A 115 20.27 5.82 9.60
C ASN A 115 20.61 5.83 8.11
N SER A 116 21.02 6.98 7.59
CA SER A 116 21.44 7.26 6.21
C SER A 116 22.67 6.45 5.72
N THR A 117 23.09 5.43 6.47
CA THR A 117 24.28 4.62 6.18
C THR A 117 23.98 3.58 5.09
N PRO A 118 24.73 3.57 3.98
CA PRO A 118 24.61 2.54 2.97
C PRO A 118 24.93 1.15 3.52
N PHE A 119 24.30 0.11 2.98
CA PHE A 119 24.53 -1.28 3.39
C PHE A 119 24.65 -2.22 2.20
N TYR A 120 25.09 -3.45 2.49
CA TYR A 120 25.33 -4.49 1.50
C TYR A 120 24.33 -5.64 1.71
N PRO A 121 23.56 -6.02 0.68
CA PRO A 121 22.62 -7.13 0.80
C PRO A 121 23.38 -8.45 0.99
N ASP A 122 22.92 -9.27 1.94
CA ASP A 122 23.46 -10.62 2.15
C ASP A 122 22.84 -11.63 1.19
N ILE A 123 23.19 -11.50 -0.10
CA ILE A 123 22.63 -12.31 -1.18
C ILE A 123 23.13 -13.78 -1.10
N ILE A 124 24.15 -14.08 -0.29
CA ILE A 124 24.68 -15.43 -0.09
C ILE A 124 23.66 -16.35 0.59
N ASN A 125 23.07 -15.89 1.69
CA ASN A 125 22.26 -16.75 2.56
C ASN A 125 20.91 -17.15 1.96
N VAL A 126 20.54 -16.55 0.83
CA VAL A 126 19.37 -16.95 0.05
C VAL A 126 19.64 -18.23 -0.78
N GLY A 127 20.88 -18.76 -0.76
CA GLY A 127 21.25 -19.99 -1.44
C GLY A 127 21.58 -19.83 -2.94
N TRP A 128 21.70 -18.58 -3.43
CA TRP A 128 21.97 -18.28 -4.84
C TRP A 128 23.47 -18.29 -5.16
N PHE A 129 24.35 -17.98 -4.18
CA PHE A 129 25.80 -18.00 -4.38
C PHE A 129 26.53 -18.46 -3.11
N LYS A 130 27.26 -19.57 -3.19
CA LYS A 130 28.04 -20.12 -2.06
C LYS A 130 29.43 -19.49 -1.90
N ASN A 131 29.88 -18.68 -2.86
CA ASN A 131 31.29 -18.25 -2.99
C ASN A 131 31.46 -16.73 -3.18
N SER A 132 30.87 -15.87 -2.34
CA SER A 132 31.33 -14.46 -2.28
C SER A 132 32.43 -14.34 -1.23
N THR A 133 33.60 -13.86 -1.63
CA THR A 133 34.58 -13.33 -0.68
C THR A 133 34.14 -11.93 -0.23
N LYS A 134 34.34 -11.59 1.05
CA LYS A 134 34.34 -10.18 1.45
C LYS A 134 35.56 -9.57 0.79
N ASP A 135 35.38 -8.51 0.01
CA ASP A 135 36.51 -7.69 -0.44
C ASP A 135 36.89 -6.82 0.76
N ASP A 136 38.11 -6.99 1.28
CA ASP A 136 38.57 -6.39 2.54
C ASP A 136 38.60 -4.84 2.50
N ALA A 137 38.37 -4.25 1.31
CA ALA A 137 38.23 -2.81 1.11
C ALA A 137 36.77 -2.32 1.14
N ASN A 138 35.93 -2.79 2.07
CA ASN A 138 34.73 -2.14 2.66
C ASN A 138 33.67 -1.43 1.76
N LYS A 139 33.72 -1.51 0.43
CA LYS A 139 32.87 -0.68 -0.45
C LYS A 139 31.84 -1.43 -1.27
N TYR A 140 31.98 -2.74 -1.50
CA TYR A 140 31.05 -3.55 -2.30
C TYR A 140 31.19 -5.05 -2.02
N ARG A 141 30.10 -5.83 -2.17
CA ARG A 141 30.16 -7.30 -2.21
C ARG A 141 30.13 -7.79 -3.66
N PHE A 142 31.18 -8.49 -4.10
CA PHE A 142 31.27 -9.03 -5.47
C PHE A 142 30.59 -10.39 -5.56
N VAL A 143 29.70 -10.53 -6.54
CA VAL A 143 29.04 -11.79 -6.88
C VAL A 143 29.58 -12.26 -8.23
N PRO A 144 30.44 -13.30 -8.25
CA PRO A 144 30.94 -13.86 -9.50
C PRO A 144 29.80 -14.52 -10.28
N TRP A 145 29.75 -14.26 -11.59
CA TRP A 145 28.73 -14.84 -12.47
C TRP A 145 29.10 -16.26 -12.94
N ASP A 146 30.40 -16.55 -13.01
CA ASP A 146 30.92 -17.85 -13.40
C ASP A 146 31.42 -18.57 -12.14
N ASN A 147 30.91 -19.77 -11.84
CA ASN A 147 31.35 -20.62 -10.72
C ASN A 147 32.83 -21.03 -10.77
N ALA A 148 33.62 -20.48 -11.69
CA ALA A 148 35.06 -20.61 -11.75
C ALA A 148 35.67 -19.83 -10.58
N ALA A 149 35.88 -20.53 -9.46
CA ALA A 149 36.57 -20.02 -8.28
C ALA A 149 37.86 -19.30 -8.70
N GLY A 150 37.88 -17.96 -8.59
CA GLY A 150 39.08 -17.13 -8.75
C GLY A 150 39.10 -16.09 -9.87
N SER A 151 38.13 -16.08 -10.80
CA SER A 151 38.09 -15.04 -11.85
C SER A 151 37.26 -13.83 -11.43
N SER A 152 37.90 -12.75 -10.99
CA SER A 152 37.27 -11.45 -10.66
C SER A 152 36.76 -10.68 -11.90
N THR A 153 36.85 -11.26 -13.09
CA THR A 153 36.67 -10.53 -14.36
C THR A 153 35.21 -10.42 -14.82
N ASN A 154 34.32 -11.30 -14.34
CA ASN A 154 32.90 -11.33 -14.70
C ASN A 154 32.02 -11.42 -13.46
N GLY A 155 31.26 -10.37 -13.16
CA GLY A 155 30.32 -10.39 -12.05
C GLY A 155 29.68 -9.03 -11.83
N PHE A 156 28.96 -8.89 -10.73
CA PHE A 156 28.44 -7.60 -10.32
C PHE A 156 28.70 -7.33 -8.84
N ARG A 157 28.62 -6.05 -8.50
CA ARG A 157 28.71 -5.52 -7.14
C ARG A 157 27.44 -4.74 -6.86
N VAL A 158 26.95 -4.78 -5.63
CA VAL A 158 25.73 -4.05 -5.22
C VAL A 158 25.93 -3.33 -3.90
N LYS A 159 25.34 -2.13 -3.83
CA LYS A 159 25.29 -1.30 -2.62
C LYS A 159 23.93 -0.62 -2.55
N VAL A 160 23.33 -0.59 -1.37
CA VAL A 160 21.99 -0.04 -1.15
C VAL A 160 22.10 1.18 -0.25
N TYR A 161 21.51 2.28 -0.69
CA TYR A 161 21.51 3.57 0.00
C TYR A 161 20.09 3.86 0.49
N PRO A 162 19.82 3.90 1.80
CA PRO A 162 18.52 4.34 2.31
C PRO A 162 18.33 5.84 2.06
N TYR A 163 17.08 6.26 1.78
CA TYR A 163 16.75 7.68 1.76
C TYR A 163 16.82 8.24 3.19
N THR A 164 17.27 9.49 3.35
CA THR A 164 17.32 10.17 4.66
C THR A 164 15.95 10.32 5.30
N SER A 165 14.88 10.39 4.49
CA SER A 165 13.50 10.46 4.96
C SER A 165 12.96 9.14 5.53
N ASN A 166 13.66 8.02 5.36
CA ASN A 166 13.21 6.70 5.83
C ASN A 166 13.00 6.63 7.35
N SER A 167 13.58 7.53 8.16
CA SER A 167 13.30 7.58 9.60
C SER A 167 11.84 7.93 9.92
N PHE A 168 11.16 8.64 9.01
CA PHE A 168 9.79 9.12 9.20
C PHE A 168 8.81 8.57 8.15
N ASP A 169 9.30 8.17 6.97
CA ASP A 169 8.48 7.54 5.92
C ASP A 169 8.10 6.11 6.30
N THR A 170 6.86 5.71 6.06
CA THR A 170 6.43 4.32 6.28
C THR A 170 6.60 3.42 5.08
N GLN A 171 6.60 3.98 3.88
CA GLN A 171 7.15 3.31 2.70
C GLN A 171 8.64 3.61 2.61
N LYS A 172 9.46 2.64 2.97
CA LYS A 172 10.91 2.82 2.87
C LYS A 172 11.34 2.91 1.41
N ARG A 173 12.24 3.86 1.11
CA ARG A 173 12.84 4.07 -0.20
C ARG A 173 14.32 3.79 -0.15
N PHE A 174 14.84 3.22 -1.23
CA PHE A 174 16.24 2.88 -1.36
C PHE A 174 16.75 3.19 -2.75
N ILE A 175 18.03 3.53 -2.87
CA ILE A 175 18.75 3.52 -4.14
C ILE A 175 19.62 2.27 -4.14
N ILE A 176 19.40 1.39 -5.12
CA ILE A 176 20.26 0.25 -5.39
C ILE A 176 21.25 0.70 -6.47
N GLU A 177 22.53 0.70 -6.14
CA GLU A 177 23.60 0.87 -7.12
C GLU A 177 24.21 -0.49 -7.41
N SER A 178 24.27 -0.86 -8.70
CA SER A 178 24.96 -2.05 -9.15
C SER A 178 26.05 -1.73 -10.16
N VAL A 179 27.24 -2.28 -9.93
CA VAL A 179 28.39 -2.20 -10.82
C VAL A 179 28.60 -3.57 -11.45
N GLY A 180 28.29 -3.72 -12.73
CA GLY A 180 28.57 -4.93 -13.50
C GLY A 180 29.94 -4.82 -14.17
N VAL A 181 30.72 -5.89 -14.10
CA VAL A 181 32.04 -6.03 -14.72
C VAL A 181 32.03 -7.25 -15.61
N TYR A 182 32.39 -7.10 -16.88
CA TYR A 182 32.48 -8.20 -17.84
C TYR A 182 33.71 -8.02 -18.72
N ARG A 183 34.67 -8.94 -18.64
CA ARG A 183 35.93 -8.91 -19.38
C ARG A 183 36.65 -7.56 -19.31
N GLY A 184 36.64 -6.93 -18.14
CA GLY A 184 37.27 -5.63 -17.88
C GLY A 184 36.43 -4.41 -18.25
N ALA A 185 35.35 -4.55 -19.04
CA ALA A 185 34.38 -3.47 -19.20
C ALA A 185 33.51 -3.35 -17.93
N GLN A 186 33.24 -2.12 -17.53
CA GLN A 186 32.43 -1.81 -16.34
C GLN A 186 31.22 -0.98 -16.73
N GLN A 187 30.07 -1.30 -16.13
CA GLN A 187 28.84 -0.50 -16.21
C GLN A 187 28.24 -0.29 -14.84
N ILE A 188 27.65 0.89 -14.63
CA ILE A 188 27.01 1.25 -13.36
C ILE A 188 25.55 1.57 -13.64
N VAL A 189 24.68 0.91 -12.90
CA VAL A 189 23.23 1.10 -12.94
C VAL A 189 22.75 1.50 -11.56
N ARG A 190 21.80 2.44 -11.51
CA ARG A 190 21.07 2.80 -10.31
C ARG A 190 19.59 2.57 -10.50
N ALA A 191 18.96 1.97 -9.51
CA ALA A 191 17.52 1.87 -9.42
C ALA A 191 17.05 2.48 -8.10
N ALA A 192 16.08 3.38 -8.15
CA ALA A 192 15.36 3.74 -6.95
C ALA A 192 14.21 2.74 -6.78
N VAL A 193 14.04 2.24 -5.56
CA VAL A 193 13.00 1.29 -5.20
C VAL A 193 12.23 1.80 -3.99
N ARG A 194 10.95 1.46 -3.93
CA ARG A 194 10.03 1.86 -2.85
C ARG A 194 9.29 0.63 -2.36
N GLN A 195 9.17 0.50 -1.05
CA GLN A 195 8.34 -0.51 -0.42
C GLN A 195 6.87 -0.30 -0.82
N GLU A 196 6.18 -1.36 -1.19
CA GLU A 196 4.77 -1.29 -1.56
C GLU A 196 3.89 -1.08 -0.31
N SER A 197 2.80 -0.35 -0.51
CA SER A 197 1.78 -0.18 0.52
C SER A 197 0.57 -1.05 0.22
N PHE A 198 -0.12 -1.48 1.27
CA PHE A 198 -1.46 -2.06 1.13
C PHE A 198 -2.46 -1.08 0.51
N ALA A 199 -2.17 0.23 0.56
CA ALA A 199 -3.00 1.22 -0.09
C ALA A 199 -3.10 0.98 -1.61
N ASN A 200 -2.16 0.25 -2.23
CA ASN A 200 -2.14 -0.05 -3.67
C ASN A 200 -3.29 -0.95 -4.16
N TYR A 201 -4.16 -1.44 -3.27
CA TYR A 201 -5.24 -2.35 -3.60
C TYR A 201 -6.60 -1.67 -3.36
N ALA A 202 -7.50 -1.80 -4.34
CA ALA A 202 -8.92 -1.48 -4.14
C ALA A 202 -9.56 -2.47 -3.16
N LEU A 203 -9.11 -3.73 -3.21
CA LEU A 203 -9.48 -4.78 -2.28
C LEU A 203 -8.27 -5.68 -2.00
N PHE A 204 -7.92 -5.83 -0.73
CA PHE A 204 -6.99 -6.83 -0.24
C PHE A 204 -7.64 -7.59 0.92
N VAL A 205 -7.74 -8.91 0.82
CA VAL A 205 -8.26 -9.72 1.93
C VAL A 205 -7.41 -10.97 2.13
N ASP A 206 -7.02 -11.25 3.38
CA ASP A 206 -6.26 -12.47 3.70
C ASP A 206 -7.15 -13.73 3.71
N ASN A 207 -8.39 -13.58 4.18
CA ASN A 207 -9.39 -14.62 4.26
C ASN A 207 -10.76 -14.11 3.79
N VAL A 208 -11.24 -14.62 2.65
CA VAL A 208 -12.55 -14.28 2.09
C VAL A 208 -13.64 -15.25 2.55
N PRO A 209 -14.84 -14.75 2.91
CA PRO A 209 -16.03 -15.58 3.05
C PRO A 209 -16.36 -16.34 1.75
N THR A 210 -17.07 -17.46 1.88
CA THR A 210 -17.42 -18.34 0.75
C THR A 210 -18.13 -17.64 -0.41
N TYR A 211 -18.89 -16.56 -0.18
CA TYR A 211 -19.69 -15.86 -1.20
C TYR A 211 -19.38 -14.36 -1.29
N TYR A 212 -18.10 -14.01 -1.38
CA TYR A 212 -17.68 -12.62 -1.23
C TYR A 212 -17.76 -11.76 -2.50
N LEU A 213 -17.63 -12.36 -3.69
CA LEU A 213 -17.53 -11.63 -4.97
C LEU A 213 -18.71 -11.98 -5.88
N SER A 214 -19.57 -11.00 -6.17
CA SER A 214 -20.72 -11.17 -7.06
C SER A 214 -20.98 -9.98 -7.97
N SER A 215 -21.30 -10.24 -9.25
CA SER A 215 -21.71 -9.23 -10.23
C SER A 215 -22.96 -8.47 -9.76
N GLY A 216 -22.97 -7.15 -9.93
CA GLY A 216 -24.07 -6.27 -9.52
C GLY A 216 -24.09 -5.88 -8.04
N ASN A 217 -23.38 -6.62 -7.17
CA ASN A 217 -23.19 -6.26 -5.76
C ASN A 217 -21.79 -5.74 -5.48
N ASN A 218 -20.81 -6.12 -6.30
CA ASN A 218 -19.42 -5.69 -6.16
C ASN A 218 -18.90 -5.12 -7.48
N ALA A 219 -18.26 -3.96 -7.41
CA ALA A 219 -17.48 -3.39 -8.48
C ALA A 219 -16.14 -2.90 -7.93
N PHE A 220 -15.04 -3.24 -8.60
CA PHE A 220 -13.68 -2.90 -8.19
C PHE A 220 -12.99 -2.11 -9.31
N GLY A 221 -12.75 -0.83 -9.06
CA GLY A 221 -12.04 0.09 -9.95
C GLY A 221 -10.52 0.06 -9.85
N GLY A 222 -9.94 -0.93 -9.18
CA GLY A 222 -8.49 -1.06 -9.06
C GLY A 222 -8.04 -2.48 -8.76
N PRO A 223 -6.75 -2.65 -8.40
CA PRO A 223 -6.18 -3.97 -8.15
C PRO A 223 -6.90 -4.68 -7.00
N VAL A 224 -7.27 -5.94 -7.22
CA VAL A 224 -7.82 -6.83 -6.20
C VAL A 224 -6.82 -7.94 -5.90
N HIS A 225 -6.56 -8.20 -4.61
CA HIS A 225 -5.77 -9.34 -4.15
C HIS A 225 -6.49 -10.12 -3.06
N LEU A 226 -6.53 -11.44 -3.20
CA LEU A 226 -7.00 -12.35 -2.16
C LEU A 226 -5.87 -13.30 -1.78
N ASN A 227 -5.41 -13.26 -0.53
CA ASN A 227 -4.63 -14.37 -0.04
C ASN A 227 -5.55 -15.59 0.11
N ALA A 228 -4.96 -16.75 -0.03
CA ALA A 228 -5.55 -18.05 0.25
C ALA A 228 -4.63 -18.77 1.22
N SER A 229 -4.23 -18.06 2.27
CA SER A 229 -3.24 -18.51 3.27
C SER A 229 -3.64 -19.82 3.95
N ASP A 230 -4.93 -20.15 3.96
CA ASP A 230 -5.53 -21.36 4.57
C ASP A 230 -5.90 -22.48 3.57
N GLU A 231 -5.63 -22.35 2.27
CA GLU A 231 -6.12 -23.31 1.25
C GLU A 231 -5.65 -24.76 1.51
N VAL A 232 -4.39 -24.92 1.92
CA VAL A 232 -3.78 -26.24 2.20
C VAL A 232 -4.44 -26.94 3.39
N THR A 233 -4.96 -26.18 4.35
CA THR A 233 -5.48 -26.73 5.62
C THR A 233 -7.00 -26.80 5.64
N THR A 234 -7.70 -25.92 4.90
CA THR A 234 -9.15 -25.77 4.98
C THR A 234 -9.90 -26.11 3.70
N GLY A 235 -9.21 -26.30 2.57
CA GLY A 235 -9.86 -26.56 1.28
C GLY A 235 -10.74 -25.40 0.80
N ARG A 236 -10.50 -24.17 1.29
CA ARG A 236 -11.30 -23.00 0.94
C ARG A 236 -11.20 -22.68 -0.55
N THR A 237 -12.36 -22.50 -1.16
CA THR A 237 -12.52 -22.04 -2.54
C THR A 237 -12.92 -20.57 -2.57
N ILE A 238 -12.39 -19.82 -3.53
CA ILE A 238 -12.81 -18.45 -3.82
C ILE A 238 -13.95 -18.55 -4.82
N ASN A 239 -15.18 -18.30 -4.39
CA ASN A 239 -16.32 -18.27 -5.31
C ASN A 239 -16.51 -16.87 -5.89
N ILE A 240 -16.59 -16.79 -7.21
CA ILE A 240 -16.93 -15.59 -7.97
C ILE A 240 -18.24 -15.85 -8.70
N LEU A 241 -19.30 -15.22 -8.23
CA LEU A 241 -20.63 -15.31 -8.85
C LEU A 241 -20.76 -14.25 -9.94
N TRP A 242 -20.91 -14.69 -11.19
CA TRP A 242 -21.08 -13.82 -12.34
C TRP A 242 -22.37 -14.15 -13.08
N LYS A 243 -22.85 -13.20 -13.87
CA LYS A 243 -24.07 -13.33 -14.68
C LYS A 243 -23.86 -12.66 -16.02
N ASP A 244 -24.54 -13.16 -17.03
CA ASP A 244 -24.74 -12.40 -18.25
C ASP A 244 -25.74 -11.29 -17.91
N GLY A 245 -25.26 -10.05 -17.93
CA GLY A 245 -26.12 -8.88 -17.71
C GLY A 245 -27.22 -8.86 -18.78
N ASN A 246 -28.46 -8.53 -18.38
CA ASN A 246 -29.56 -8.30 -19.32
C ASN A 246 -29.47 -6.91 -19.98
N THR A 247 -28.26 -6.38 -20.10
CA THR A 247 -27.97 -5.00 -20.44
C THR A 247 -27.26 -4.96 -21.78
N ALA A 248 -27.68 -4.05 -22.65
CA ALA A 248 -26.99 -3.76 -23.92
C ALA A 248 -25.52 -3.33 -23.73
N ASP A 249 -25.09 -3.09 -22.49
CA ASP A 249 -23.77 -2.66 -22.10
C ASP A 249 -23.19 -3.55 -20.98
N PRO A 250 -22.35 -4.55 -21.32
CA PRO A 250 -21.77 -5.48 -20.36
C PRO A 250 -20.81 -4.82 -19.36
N THR A 251 -20.37 -3.57 -19.60
CA THR A 251 -19.40 -2.88 -18.76
C THR A 251 -19.97 -2.46 -17.40
N LYS A 252 -21.30 -2.32 -17.29
CA LYS A 252 -21.98 -1.89 -16.06
C LYS A 252 -21.95 -2.96 -14.97
N ASP A 253 -21.96 -4.23 -15.37
CA ASP A 253 -22.05 -5.38 -14.46
C ASP A 253 -20.68 -6.01 -14.14
N GLN A 254 -19.59 -5.45 -14.69
CA GLN A 254 -18.23 -5.92 -14.43
C GLN A 254 -17.86 -5.85 -12.95
N ILE A 255 -17.37 -6.97 -12.43
CA ILE A 255 -16.82 -7.09 -11.07
C ILE A 255 -15.47 -6.38 -11.00
N PHE A 256 -14.55 -6.67 -11.94
CA PHE A 256 -13.21 -6.11 -11.97
C PHE A 256 -13.08 -5.12 -13.13
N ARG A 257 -13.16 -3.83 -12.83
CA ARG A 257 -13.13 -2.75 -13.83
C ARG A 257 -11.72 -2.25 -14.15
N TYR A 258 -10.72 -2.69 -13.40
CA TYR A 258 -9.34 -2.30 -13.61
C TYR A 258 -8.76 -2.89 -14.89
N LYS A 259 -8.21 -2.05 -15.78
CA LYS A 259 -7.77 -2.43 -17.13
C LYS A 259 -6.30 -2.88 -17.21
N GLN A 260 -5.68 -3.22 -16.09
CA GLN A 260 -4.27 -3.66 -16.06
C GLN A 260 -4.11 -5.12 -15.66
N LYS A 261 -2.88 -5.63 -15.85
CA LYS A 261 -2.48 -7.02 -15.65
C LYS A 261 -2.80 -7.63 -14.27
N ASN A 262 -3.00 -6.79 -13.26
CA ASN A 262 -3.25 -7.18 -11.87
C ASN A 262 -4.65 -6.76 -11.40
N ALA A 263 -5.62 -6.70 -12.32
CA ALA A 263 -7.02 -6.45 -12.00
C ALA A 263 -7.56 -7.39 -10.92
N PHE A 264 -7.28 -8.69 -11.06
CA PHE A 264 -7.54 -9.67 -10.01
C PHE A 264 -6.36 -10.60 -9.83
N THR A 265 -5.89 -10.70 -8.59
CA THR A 265 -4.79 -11.57 -8.21
C THR A 265 -5.17 -12.39 -6.98
N THR A 266 -4.65 -13.61 -6.89
CA THR A 266 -4.82 -14.42 -5.68
C THR A 266 -3.63 -15.32 -5.46
N SER A 267 -3.30 -15.58 -4.19
CA SER A 267 -2.33 -16.60 -3.85
C SER A 267 -2.87 -18.03 -4.01
N ALA A 268 -4.18 -18.19 -4.23
CA ALA A 268 -4.83 -19.49 -4.37
C ALA A 268 -4.30 -20.28 -5.58
N GLY A 269 -4.38 -21.61 -5.51
CA GLY A 269 -4.29 -22.46 -6.68
C GLY A 269 -5.30 -22.05 -7.77
N LYS A 270 -5.02 -22.39 -9.04
CA LYS A 270 -5.97 -22.14 -10.13
C LYS A 270 -7.31 -22.83 -9.87
N ASP A 271 -7.27 -24.05 -9.33
CA ASP A 271 -8.45 -24.86 -9.00
C ASP A 271 -9.20 -24.33 -7.76
N SER A 272 -8.52 -23.46 -7.01
CA SER A 272 -8.96 -22.61 -5.90
C SER A 272 -10.11 -21.66 -6.24
N VAL A 273 -10.13 -21.17 -7.48
CA VAL A 273 -11.06 -20.14 -7.94
C VAL A 273 -12.23 -20.79 -8.66
N LYS A 274 -13.41 -20.66 -8.07
CA LYS A 274 -14.66 -21.26 -8.52
C LYS A 274 -15.57 -20.21 -9.11
N TRP A 275 -15.83 -20.32 -10.40
CA TRP A 275 -16.74 -19.44 -11.11
C TRP A 275 -18.15 -20.01 -11.04
N LYS A 276 -19.09 -19.22 -10.50
CA LYS A 276 -20.50 -19.58 -10.38
C LYS A 276 -21.32 -18.71 -11.33
N TYR A 277 -22.22 -19.30 -12.11
CA TYR A 277 -23.00 -18.58 -13.13
C TYR A 277 -24.48 -18.52 -12.76
N ASN A 278 -25.06 -17.31 -12.74
CA ASN A 278 -26.46 -17.00 -12.37
C ASN A 278 -26.88 -17.31 -10.92
N ASP A 279 -26.42 -18.42 -10.35
CA ASP A 279 -26.69 -18.85 -9.00
C ASP A 279 -25.42 -19.45 -8.34
N VAL A 280 -25.47 -19.62 -7.02
CA VAL A 280 -24.33 -20.10 -6.23
C VAL A 280 -24.01 -21.60 -6.39
N ASN A 281 -24.95 -22.38 -6.95
CA ASN A 281 -24.84 -23.84 -7.09
C ASN A 281 -24.30 -24.24 -8.47
N THR A 282 -24.45 -23.39 -9.50
CA THR A 282 -24.05 -23.68 -10.88
C THR A 282 -22.60 -23.28 -11.13
N GLU A 283 -21.68 -24.26 -11.12
CA GLU A 283 -20.26 -24.03 -11.45
C GLU A 283 -20.05 -23.97 -12.96
N GLN A 284 -19.77 -22.78 -13.46
CA GLN A 284 -19.47 -22.54 -14.88
C GLN A 284 -18.43 -21.43 -14.98
N SER A 285 -17.26 -21.80 -15.51
CA SER A 285 -16.23 -20.82 -15.86
C SER A 285 -16.71 -19.94 -17.01
N PRO A 286 -16.44 -18.63 -17.00
CA PRO A 286 -16.61 -17.80 -18.19
C PRO A 286 -15.72 -18.37 -19.30
N VAL A 287 -16.32 -18.80 -20.42
CA VAL A 287 -15.60 -19.41 -21.55
C VAL A 287 -15.56 -18.41 -22.70
N GLY A 288 -14.34 -18.13 -23.19
CA GLY A 288 -14.13 -17.21 -24.31
C GLY A 288 -14.21 -15.72 -23.93
N THR A 289 -13.83 -14.87 -24.88
CA THR A 289 -13.75 -13.41 -24.68
C THR A 289 -15.09 -12.76 -24.33
N PRO A 290 -16.25 -13.14 -24.92
CA PRO A 290 -17.53 -12.49 -24.62
C PRO A 290 -17.96 -12.63 -23.15
N SER A 291 -17.99 -13.85 -22.59
CA SER A 291 -18.36 -14.07 -21.19
C SER A 291 -17.38 -13.42 -20.22
N MET A 292 -16.10 -13.38 -20.58
CA MET A 292 -15.08 -12.76 -19.74
C MET A 292 -15.27 -11.23 -19.61
N LYS A 293 -15.82 -10.56 -20.64
CA LYS A 293 -16.14 -9.12 -20.60
C LYS A 293 -17.21 -8.75 -19.55
N HIS A 294 -18.02 -9.69 -19.08
CA HIS A 294 -18.97 -9.46 -17.98
C HIS A 294 -18.33 -9.50 -16.60
N VAL A 295 -17.12 -10.04 -16.49
CA VAL A 295 -16.42 -10.22 -15.22
C VAL A 295 -15.28 -9.22 -15.08
N ILE A 296 -14.50 -9.04 -16.14
CA ILE A 296 -13.28 -8.23 -16.15
C ILE A 296 -13.28 -7.26 -17.33
N ALA A 297 -12.84 -6.04 -17.08
CA ALA A 297 -12.67 -5.03 -18.12
C ALA A 297 -11.62 -5.46 -19.16
N GLU A 298 -11.78 -4.95 -20.38
CA GLU A 298 -10.81 -5.17 -21.46
C GLU A 298 -9.42 -4.64 -21.05
N GLY A 299 -8.39 -5.49 -21.22
CA GLY A 299 -7.03 -5.24 -20.75
C GLY A 299 -6.73 -5.73 -19.33
N GLY A 300 -7.76 -6.03 -18.53
CA GLY A 300 -7.61 -6.66 -17.22
C GLY A 300 -7.19 -8.13 -17.33
N GLU A 301 -6.34 -8.60 -16.42
CA GLU A 301 -6.00 -10.03 -16.30
C GLU A 301 -6.30 -10.60 -14.91
N VAL A 302 -6.60 -11.90 -14.87
CA VAL A 302 -6.73 -12.72 -13.67
C VAL A 302 -5.44 -13.52 -13.46
N GLN A 303 -4.80 -13.36 -12.30
CA GLN A 303 -3.58 -14.09 -11.94
C GLN A 303 -3.78 -14.91 -10.68
N THR A 304 -3.67 -16.23 -10.80
CA THR A 304 -3.71 -17.15 -9.65
C THR A 304 -2.29 -17.55 -9.23
N SER A 305 -2.19 -18.24 -8.10
CA SER A 305 -0.94 -18.80 -7.56
C SER A 305 0.15 -17.76 -7.33
N GLN A 306 -0.25 -16.54 -6.98
CA GLN A 306 0.67 -15.49 -6.54
C GLN A 306 1.24 -15.82 -5.16
N THR A 307 2.29 -15.11 -4.76
CA THR A 307 2.82 -15.24 -3.40
C THR A 307 1.84 -14.64 -2.41
N ASN A 308 1.60 -15.33 -1.29
CA ASN A 308 0.84 -14.79 -0.16
C ASN A 308 1.51 -13.52 0.37
N ILE A 309 0.76 -12.43 0.50
CA ILE A 309 1.28 -11.16 1.03
C ILE A 309 0.94 -11.09 2.53
N PRO A 310 1.95 -11.14 3.43
CA PRO A 310 1.71 -11.17 4.86
C PRO A 310 1.12 -9.84 5.35
N MET A 311 0.02 -9.92 6.09
CA MET A 311 -0.57 -8.75 6.74
C MET A 311 0.11 -8.42 8.07
N PRO A 312 0.34 -7.14 8.38
CA PRO A 312 0.67 -6.69 9.72
C PRO A 312 -0.38 -7.15 10.72
N THR A 313 0.06 -7.43 11.95
CA THR A 313 -0.79 -7.90 13.04
C THR A 313 -1.02 -6.84 14.11
N SER A 314 -0.44 -5.65 13.95
CA SER A 314 -0.52 -4.56 14.92
C SER A 314 -0.48 -3.17 14.27
N SER A 315 -0.96 -2.20 15.05
CA SER A 315 -0.92 -0.76 14.84
C SER A 315 0.34 -0.08 15.39
N THR A 316 1.39 -0.86 15.71
CA THR A 316 2.59 -0.34 16.38
C THR A 316 3.25 0.79 15.59
N VAL A 317 3.25 0.72 14.26
CA VAL A 317 3.80 1.78 13.39
C VAL A 317 3.01 3.08 13.53
N GLN A 318 1.69 3.01 13.65
CA GLN A 318 0.83 4.18 13.85
C GLN A 318 0.96 4.73 15.26
N ALA A 319 1.11 3.86 16.27
CA ALA A 319 1.39 4.27 17.64
C ALA A 319 2.75 5.01 17.73
N ASP A 320 3.83 4.42 17.20
CA ASP A 320 5.16 5.02 17.15
C ASP A 320 5.13 6.38 16.44
N ALA A 321 4.43 6.47 15.30
CA ALA A 321 4.25 7.73 14.60
C ALA A 321 3.50 8.75 15.47
N ALA A 322 2.38 8.37 16.09
CA ALA A 322 1.61 9.28 16.93
C ALA A 322 2.39 9.76 18.17
N TYR A 323 3.23 8.91 18.75
CA TYR A 323 4.05 9.25 19.91
C TYR A 323 5.29 10.08 19.57
N GLY A 324 5.72 10.07 18.30
CA GLY A 324 6.91 10.79 17.85
C GLY A 324 8.21 10.09 18.23
N PRO A 325 9.35 10.80 18.24
CA PRO A 325 10.68 10.20 18.36
C PRO A 325 10.91 9.37 19.62
N THR A 326 10.21 9.66 20.72
CA THR A 326 10.35 8.91 21.97
C THR A 326 9.74 7.52 21.89
N LYS A 327 8.79 7.31 20.97
CA LYS A 327 7.98 6.08 20.85
C LYS A 327 7.29 5.67 22.15
N THR A 328 7.25 6.56 23.12
CA THR A 328 6.59 6.36 24.40
C THR A 328 5.31 7.16 24.37
N ALA A 329 4.21 6.51 24.78
CA ALA A 329 2.96 7.22 24.92
C ALA A 329 3.18 8.44 25.83
N PRO A 330 2.68 9.63 25.46
CA PRO A 330 2.81 10.81 26.30
C PRO A 330 2.32 10.45 27.71
N ALA A 331 3.14 10.75 28.72
CA ALA A 331 2.69 10.72 30.11
C ALA A 331 1.40 11.54 30.18
N SER A 332 0.42 11.11 30.97
CA SER A 332 -0.97 11.56 31.02
C SER A 332 -1.18 13.04 31.41
N THR A 333 -0.38 13.93 30.87
CA THR A 333 -0.58 15.37 30.71
C THR A 333 -1.75 15.59 29.76
N SER A 334 -2.92 15.06 30.13
CA SER A 334 -4.18 15.59 29.63
C SER A 334 -4.13 17.09 29.92
N TYR A 335 -4.32 17.92 28.91
CA TYR A 335 -4.47 19.39 29.03
C TYR A 335 -5.66 19.80 29.93
N LEU A 336 -6.30 18.83 30.59
CA LEU A 336 -7.45 18.93 31.47
C LEU A 336 -7.10 18.68 32.95
N ASN A 337 -5.83 18.37 33.27
CA ASN A 337 -5.44 18.06 34.66
C ASN A 337 -5.55 19.26 35.61
N ASP A 338 -5.60 20.48 35.09
CA ASP A 338 -5.65 21.71 35.90
C ASP A 338 -7.08 22.24 36.15
N ILE A 339 -8.13 21.48 35.84
CA ILE A 339 -9.51 21.89 36.14
C ILE A 339 -9.83 21.50 37.61
N PRO A 340 -9.88 22.46 38.56
CA PRO A 340 -9.91 22.15 40.00
C PRO A 340 -11.18 21.43 40.45
N VAL A 341 -12.25 21.53 39.65
CA VAL A 341 -13.58 20.98 39.96
C VAL A 341 -13.71 19.50 39.56
N LEU A 342 -12.80 18.99 38.72
CA LEU A 342 -12.89 17.65 38.13
C LEU A 342 -11.63 16.85 38.46
N GLY A 343 -11.50 16.44 39.73
CA GLY A 343 -10.38 15.65 40.22
C GLY A 343 -10.01 14.51 39.26
N ARG A 344 -8.81 14.61 38.68
CA ARG A 344 -8.11 13.58 37.87
C ARG A 344 -8.95 12.93 36.76
N LEU A 345 -9.25 13.70 35.71
CA LEU A 345 -9.71 13.17 34.41
C LEU A 345 -8.60 12.50 33.59
N SER A 346 -7.79 11.64 34.21
CA SER A 346 -6.61 11.04 33.57
C SER A 346 -6.92 9.99 32.49
N THR A 347 -8.20 9.76 32.18
CA THR A 347 -8.67 8.70 31.28
C THR A 347 -9.26 9.20 29.95
N ILE A 348 -9.56 10.49 29.84
CA ILE A 348 -10.02 11.12 28.58
C ILE A 348 -9.17 12.34 28.22
N GLY A 349 -9.08 12.65 26.94
CA GLY A 349 -8.43 13.85 26.45
C GLY A 349 -7.63 13.62 25.18
N VAL A 350 -7.10 14.71 24.64
CA VAL A 350 -6.23 14.73 23.47
C VAL A 350 -4.86 15.20 23.89
N ALA A 351 -3.80 14.52 23.47
CA ALA A 351 -2.41 14.90 23.66
C ALA A 351 -1.74 15.17 22.31
N LEU A 352 -0.80 16.12 22.29
CA LEU A 352 0.00 16.50 21.12
C LEU A 352 1.49 16.32 21.48
N PRO A 353 2.09 15.12 21.30
CA PRO A 353 3.51 14.91 21.55
C PRO A 353 4.38 15.80 20.65
N ALA A 354 5.52 16.24 21.16
CA ALA A 354 6.49 17.01 20.37
C ALA A 354 6.95 16.20 19.14
N SER A 355 6.72 16.74 17.95
CA SER A 355 7.02 16.09 16.66
C SER A 355 6.26 14.77 16.40
N GLY A 356 5.16 14.52 17.12
CA GLY A 356 4.30 13.36 16.96
C GLY A 356 3.01 13.65 16.19
N GLY A 357 2.02 12.77 16.37
CA GLY A 357 0.66 12.94 15.88
C GLY A 357 -0.29 13.48 16.96
N ILE A 358 -1.58 13.25 16.78
CA ILE A 358 -2.63 13.53 17.76
C ILE A 358 -2.93 12.23 18.50
N VAL A 359 -2.81 12.20 19.82
CA VAL A 359 -3.09 10.99 20.63
C VAL A 359 -4.38 11.22 21.42
N ILE A 360 -5.38 10.35 21.23
CA ILE A 360 -6.66 10.41 21.94
C ILE A 360 -6.67 9.36 23.05
N GLN A 361 -7.00 9.77 24.26
CA GLN A 361 -7.18 8.91 25.43
C GLN A 361 -8.67 8.69 25.68
N GLY A 362 -9.08 7.45 25.95
CA GLY A 362 -10.48 7.10 26.20
C GLY A 362 -11.30 6.87 24.94
N ASN A 363 -12.59 6.56 25.12
CA ASN A 363 -13.51 6.30 24.00
C ASN A 363 -13.89 7.61 23.30
N VAL A 364 -13.93 7.57 21.97
CA VAL A 364 -14.51 8.62 21.14
C VAL A 364 -15.93 8.19 20.78
N GLU A 365 -16.90 8.98 21.21
CA GLU A 365 -18.30 8.84 20.81
C GLU A 365 -18.46 9.24 19.35
N ASP A 366 -17.79 10.32 18.96
CA ASP A 366 -17.90 10.88 17.62
C ASP A 366 -16.64 11.62 17.17
N MET A 367 -16.29 11.53 15.89
CA MET A 367 -15.17 12.24 15.26
C MET A 367 -15.62 12.84 13.94
N VAL A 368 -15.61 14.18 13.86
CA VAL A 368 -16.13 14.92 12.71
C VAL A 368 -15.01 15.71 12.05
N PHE A 369 -14.74 15.40 10.79
CA PHE A 369 -13.89 16.17 9.91
C PHE A 369 -14.67 17.32 9.28
N SER A 370 -14.09 18.52 9.30
CA SER A 370 -14.60 19.67 8.57
C SER A 370 -13.45 20.49 8.01
N VAL A 371 -13.76 21.35 7.04
CA VAL A 371 -12.79 22.24 6.41
C VAL A 371 -13.09 23.65 6.88
N ASP A 372 -12.05 24.43 7.15
CA ASP A 372 -12.23 25.84 7.51
C ASP A 372 -13.00 26.55 6.37
N PRO A 373 -14.10 27.27 6.67
CA PRO A 373 -14.90 27.92 5.63
C PRO A 373 -14.13 29.01 4.88
N MET A 374 -13.05 29.53 5.46
CA MET A 374 -12.22 30.57 4.86
C MET A 374 -10.96 30.03 4.17
N ASP A 375 -10.59 28.77 4.42
CA ASP A 375 -9.39 28.14 3.86
C ASP A 375 -9.64 26.64 3.59
N SER A 376 -9.75 26.29 2.30
CA SER A 376 -10.01 24.90 1.89
C SER A 376 -8.89 23.93 2.25
N THR A 377 -7.70 24.44 2.57
CA THR A 377 -6.52 23.66 2.93
C THR A 377 -6.37 23.44 4.43
N LYS A 378 -7.18 24.09 5.25
CA LYS A 378 -7.14 23.95 6.70
C LYS A 378 -8.15 22.91 7.17
N GLN A 379 -7.65 21.84 7.77
CA GLN A 379 -8.48 20.78 8.32
C GLN A 379 -8.87 21.09 9.76
N ILE A 380 -10.15 20.93 10.07
CA ILE A 380 -10.69 20.96 11.43
C ILE A 380 -11.16 19.55 11.81
N VAL A 381 -10.83 19.11 13.02
CA VAL A 381 -11.27 17.83 13.59
C VAL A 381 -11.93 18.08 14.94
N ALA A 382 -13.22 17.77 15.03
CA ALA A 382 -13.97 17.78 16.28
C ALA A 382 -14.06 16.36 16.86
N ILE A 383 -13.63 16.19 18.10
CA ILE A 383 -13.62 14.92 18.82
C ILE A 383 -14.55 15.01 20.01
N TYR A 384 -15.53 14.11 20.07
CA TYR A 384 -16.49 14.00 21.15
C TYR A 384 -16.18 12.78 21.99
N GLN A 385 -16.01 12.98 23.29
CA GLN A 385 -15.74 11.92 24.24
C GLN A 385 -16.80 11.95 25.34
N ARG A 386 -17.24 10.79 25.79
CA ARG A 386 -18.15 10.64 26.91
C ARG A 386 -17.46 9.95 28.05
N GLN A 387 -17.63 10.49 29.25
CA GLN A 387 -17.17 9.86 30.48
C GLN A 387 -18.23 9.99 31.56
N GLN A 388 -18.51 8.89 32.25
CA GLN A 388 -19.32 8.90 33.45
C GLN A 388 -18.40 9.15 34.65
N LEU A 389 -18.69 10.17 35.44
CA LEU A 389 -17.96 10.50 36.66
C LEU A 389 -18.92 10.51 37.85
N THR A 390 -18.44 10.06 38.99
CA THR A 390 -19.20 10.19 40.24
C THR A 390 -18.93 11.56 40.85
N VAL A 391 -19.90 12.46 40.79
CA VAL A 391 -19.83 13.80 41.41
C VAL A 391 -20.73 13.80 42.63
N ASN A 392 -20.14 13.98 43.81
CA ASN A 392 -20.86 13.93 45.10
C ASN A 392 -21.69 12.65 45.27
N GLY A 393 -21.12 11.49 44.90
CA GLY A 393 -21.80 10.19 44.99
C GLY A 393 -22.80 9.89 43.87
N VAL A 394 -23.06 10.82 42.95
CA VAL A 394 -24.01 10.64 41.84
C VAL A 394 -23.28 10.41 40.52
N PRO A 395 -23.51 9.28 39.83
CA PRO A 395 -23.01 9.06 38.47
C PRO A 395 -23.57 10.14 37.54
N THR A 396 -22.69 10.96 36.99
CA THR A 396 -23.00 12.08 36.11
C THR A 396 -22.26 11.88 34.79
N ASP A 397 -22.98 11.94 33.68
CA ASP A 397 -22.40 11.88 32.35
C ASP A 397 -21.81 13.24 31.97
N PHE A 398 -20.55 13.23 31.54
CA PHE A 398 -19.84 14.37 30.97
C PHE A 398 -19.55 14.09 29.50
N ARG A 399 -19.77 15.11 28.67
CA ARG A 399 -19.31 15.11 27.28
C ARG A 399 -18.24 16.17 27.09
N LEU A 400 -17.13 15.78 26.51
CA LEU A 400 -16.01 16.64 26.13
C LEU A 400 -16.00 16.79 24.62
N ARG A 401 -15.95 18.03 24.12
CA ARG A 401 -15.67 18.34 22.71
C ARG A 401 -14.29 18.98 22.64
N THR A 402 -13.37 18.36 21.91
CA THR A 402 -12.07 18.96 21.57
C THR A 402 -12.05 19.28 20.09
N THR A 403 -11.73 20.52 19.73
CA THR A 403 -11.58 20.97 18.34
C THR A 403 -10.11 21.23 18.03
N ILE A 404 -9.62 20.63 16.96
CA ILE A 404 -8.23 20.73 16.52
C ILE A 404 -8.22 21.31 15.12
N SER A 405 -7.46 22.39 14.91
CA SER A 405 -7.09 22.84 13.57
C SER A 405 -5.72 22.32 13.17
N MET A 406 -5.62 21.90 11.92
CA MET A 406 -4.38 21.56 11.24
C MET A 406 -4.26 22.51 10.06
N ASP A 407 -3.36 23.47 10.18
CA ASP A 407 -3.02 24.43 9.15
C ASP A 407 -1.67 24.04 8.55
N ARG A 408 -1.70 23.59 7.31
CA ARG A 408 -0.50 23.17 6.58
C ARG A 408 0.06 24.28 5.69
N THR A 409 -0.40 25.52 5.80
CA THR A 409 0.12 26.63 5.02
C THR A 409 1.49 27.09 5.54
N GLY A 410 2.38 27.50 4.63
CA GLY A 410 3.71 28.03 4.96
C GLY A 410 4.81 26.99 5.24
N THR A 411 6.03 27.45 5.51
CA THR A 411 7.25 26.63 5.70
C THR A 411 7.30 25.84 7.02
N GLY A 412 6.25 25.90 7.84
CA GLY A 412 6.27 25.32 9.19
C GLY A 412 4.92 24.89 9.73
N GLY A 413 3.97 24.51 8.85
CA GLY A 413 2.57 24.15 9.16
C GLY A 413 2.25 23.84 10.63
N THR A 414 1.21 24.47 11.16
CA THR A 414 0.87 24.39 12.58
C THR A 414 -0.30 23.45 12.84
N THR A 415 -0.26 22.76 13.97
CA THR A 415 -1.46 22.10 14.51
C THR A 415 -1.73 22.60 15.90
N LYS A 416 -2.97 23.02 16.11
CA LYS A 416 -3.38 23.71 17.32
C LYS A 416 -4.68 23.10 17.83
N VAL A 417 -4.76 22.95 19.15
CA VAL A 417 -6.06 22.77 19.82
C VAL A 417 -6.73 24.14 19.88
N ASP A 418 -7.77 24.36 19.07
CA ASP A 418 -8.44 25.65 19.00
C ASP A 418 -9.34 25.90 20.21
N ALA A 419 -10.04 24.86 20.64
CA ALA A 419 -11.01 24.96 21.73
C ALA A 419 -11.29 23.60 22.38
N ALA A 420 -11.54 23.63 23.69
CA ALA A 420 -12.10 22.52 24.45
C ALA A 420 -13.37 23.00 25.16
N TYR A 421 -14.46 22.25 25.02
CA TYR A 421 -15.74 22.53 25.66
C TYR A 421 -16.21 21.32 26.45
N THR A 422 -16.86 21.56 27.58
CA THR A 422 -17.56 20.50 28.32
C THR A 422 -19.05 20.77 28.41
N LEU A 423 -19.82 19.69 28.30
CA LEU A 423 -21.24 19.66 28.57
C LEU A 423 -21.48 18.71 29.75
N ARG A 424 -22.23 19.18 30.75
CA ARG A 424 -22.73 18.32 31.83
C ARG A 424 -24.07 17.77 31.35
N ALA A 425 -24.36 16.49 31.51
CA ALA A 425 -25.58 15.88 30.94
C ALA A 425 -26.91 16.60 31.30
N ASN A 426 -26.91 17.39 32.36
CA ASN A 426 -28.05 18.13 32.90
C ASN A 426 -28.20 19.55 32.30
N ASN A 427 -27.21 20.03 31.52
CA ASN A 427 -27.26 21.32 30.85
C ASN A 427 -27.21 21.14 29.33
N SER A 428 -28.04 21.89 28.60
CA SER A 428 -28.00 21.89 27.12
C SER A 428 -26.91 22.80 26.57
N ASN A 429 -26.23 23.57 27.43
CA ASN A 429 -25.29 24.60 27.04
C ASN A 429 -23.84 24.15 27.26
N TRP A 430 -23.07 24.10 26.18
CA TRP A 430 -21.62 23.87 26.24
C TRP A 430 -20.94 25.00 27.02
N VAL A 431 -20.15 24.64 28.02
CA VAL A 431 -19.35 25.59 28.79
C VAL A 431 -17.92 25.57 28.23
N PRO A 432 -17.39 26.71 27.74
CA PRO A 432 -16.01 26.82 27.31
C PRO A 432 -15.05 26.51 28.45
N MET A 433 -14.00 25.74 28.19
CA MET A 433 -12.91 25.54 29.13
C MET A 433 -11.71 26.41 28.74
N PRO A 434 -10.99 27.01 29.70
CA PRO A 434 -9.73 27.67 29.41
C PRO A 434 -8.77 26.65 28.79
N VAL A 435 -8.41 26.86 27.52
CA VAL A 435 -7.38 26.04 26.86
C VAL A 435 -6.03 26.65 27.22
N VAL A 436 -5.39 26.13 28.26
CA VAL A 436 -4.01 26.47 28.59
C VAL A 436 -3.11 25.68 27.64
N GLN A 437 -2.78 26.24 26.48
CA GLN A 437 -1.80 25.61 25.58
C GLN A 437 -0.69 26.57 25.13
N PRO A 438 0.59 26.15 25.24
CA PRO A 438 1.60 26.58 24.30
C PRO A 438 1.28 25.91 22.96
N SER A 439 1.08 26.68 21.89
CA SER A 439 0.98 26.14 20.52
C SER A 439 2.24 25.29 20.23
N PRO A 440 2.15 23.95 20.12
CA PRO A 440 3.29 23.19 19.65
C PRO A 440 3.58 23.63 18.22
N THR A 441 4.78 24.16 17.97
CA THR A 441 5.20 24.69 16.67
C THR A 441 5.63 23.59 15.69
N THR A 442 5.30 22.33 15.97
CA THR A 442 5.71 21.19 15.13
C THR A 442 4.57 20.71 14.26
N ILE A 443 4.81 20.62 12.96
CA ILE A 443 3.92 19.99 11.98
C ILE A 443 3.64 18.55 12.44
N PRO A 444 2.39 18.17 12.78
CA PRO A 444 2.12 16.79 13.10
C PRO A 444 2.26 15.96 11.84
N ASN A 445 2.74 14.75 12.00
CA ASN A 445 2.91 13.80 10.92
C ASN A 445 1.60 13.27 10.30
N GLY A 446 0.45 13.85 10.66
CA GLY A 446 -0.86 13.50 10.14
C GLY A 446 -1.51 12.27 10.77
N VAL A 447 -0.95 11.69 11.83
CA VAL A 447 -1.56 10.54 12.52
C VAL A 447 -2.46 11.00 13.66
N ILE A 448 -3.68 10.48 13.74
CA ILE A 448 -4.61 10.61 14.87
C ILE A 448 -4.79 9.21 15.47
N TYR A 449 -4.36 8.99 16.70
CA TYR A 449 -4.29 7.65 17.30
C TYR A 449 -5.14 7.53 18.55
N GLY A 450 -6.19 6.70 18.49
CA GLY A 450 -7.02 6.28 19.62
C GLY A 450 -6.30 5.23 20.46
N ARG A 451 -5.72 5.66 21.59
CA ARG A 451 -4.83 4.82 22.41
C ARG A 451 -5.55 3.79 23.25
N ASN A 452 -6.54 4.23 24.04
CA ASN A 452 -7.12 3.42 25.11
C ASN A 452 -8.64 3.20 24.96
N GLY A 453 -9.25 3.62 23.85
CA GLY A 453 -10.67 3.48 23.62
C GLY A 453 -11.00 3.29 22.14
N ASN A 454 -12.23 2.87 21.90
CA ASN A 454 -12.78 2.75 20.54
C ASN A 454 -12.98 4.15 19.94
N VAL A 455 -12.87 4.23 18.61
CA VAL A 455 -13.13 5.46 17.86
C VAL A 455 -14.41 5.33 17.07
N ASN A 456 -15.51 5.91 17.54
CA ASN A 456 -16.80 5.80 16.88
C ASN A 456 -17.17 7.08 16.11
N GLY A 457 -18.18 6.97 15.25
CA GLY A 457 -18.82 8.12 14.61
C GLY A 457 -18.06 8.79 13.47
N VAL A 458 -16.90 8.25 13.07
CA VAL A 458 -15.99 8.90 12.10
C VAL A 458 -16.74 9.30 10.81
N ARG A 459 -16.77 10.59 10.50
CA ARG A 459 -17.43 11.17 9.30
C ARG A 459 -16.90 12.56 8.96
N GLY A 460 -17.31 13.10 7.82
CA GLY A 460 -17.13 14.52 7.50
C GLY A 460 -16.42 14.80 6.17
N VAL A 461 -15.70 15.91 6.10
CA VAL A 461 -15.02 16.39 4.89
C VAL A 461 -13.52 16.55 5.12
N ILE A 462 -12.72 15.97 4.23
CA ILE A 462 -11.26 16.07 4.22
C ILE A 462 -10.82 17.28 3.39
N ALA A 463 -9.96 18.11 3.97
CA ALA A 463 -9.42 19.33 3.39
C ALA A 463 -8.57 19.05 2.14
N ASP A 464 -8.39 20.09 1.32
CA ASP A 464 -7.54 20.05 0.14
C ASP A 464 -6.06 20.17 0.50
N ASN A 465 -5.16 19.63 -0.29
CA ASN A 465 -3.73 19.87 -0.24
C ASN A 465 -3.42 21.35 -0.48
N VAL A 466 -2.31 21.82 0.07
CA VAL A 466 -1.75 23.14 -0.26
C VAL A 466 -1.05 23.05 -1.61
N THR A 467 -1.49 23.89 -2.54
CA THR A 467 -0.92 24.02 -3.87
C THR A 467 -0.01 25.24 -3.97
N ASP A 468 0.81 25.29 -5.02
CA ASP A 468 1.58 26.48 -5.36
C ASP A 468 0.65 27.63 -5.79
N GLN A 469 1.22 28.81 -6.03
CA GLN A 469 0.45 30.00 -6.44
C GLN A 469 -0.36 29.80 -7.73
N ASN A 470 -0.01 28.79 -8.54
CA ASN A 470 -0.70 28.47 -9.78
C ASN A 470 -1.79 27.40 -9.61
N GLY A 471 -2.00 26.90 -8.38
CA GLY A 471 -2.95 25.82 -8.10
C GLY A 471 -2.57 24.47 -8.71
N LYS A 472 -1.38 24.35 -9.32
CA LYS A 472 -1.05 23.24 -10.22
C LYS A 472 -0.18 22.18 -9.55
N ASN A 473 0.71 22.61 -8.67
CA ASN A 473 1.63 21.70 -7.99
C ASN A 473 1.28 21.60 -6.52
N ILE A 474 1.18 20.38 -6.00
CA ILE A 474 1.02 20.15 -4.57
C ILE A 474 2.34 20.49 -3.87
N VAL A 475 2.31 21.54 -3.04
CA VAL A 475 3.45 21.95 -2.21
C VAL A 475 3.43 21.17 -0.90
N GLN A 476 2.25 21.00 -0.30
CA GLN A 476 2.09 20.25 0.94
C GLN A 476 0.79 19.44 0.93
N ARG A 477 0.90 18.16 1.26
CA ARG A 477 -0.26 17.27 1.29
C ARG A 477 -1.03 17.41 2.59
N ASN A 478 -2.36 17.43 2.53
CA ASN A 478 -3.25 17.22 3.65
C ASN A 478 -3.62 15.73 3.73
N ALA A 479 -2.68 14.95 4.22
CA ALA A 479 -2.86 13.52 4.40
C ALA A 479 -2.97 13.20 5.89
N LEU A 480 -3.97 12.38 6.23
CA LEU A 480 -4.30 11.98 7.60
C LEU A 480 -4.42 10.48 7.72
N THR A 481 -4.10 9.93 8.88
CA THR A 481 -4.42 8.55 9.25
C THR A 481 -5.09 8.52 10.61
N VAL A 482 -6.32 8.04 10.68
CA VAL A 482 -6.97 7.70 11.95
C VAL A 482 -6.65 6.26 12.27
N ALA A 483 -5.99 6.04 13.39
CA ALA A 483 -5.60 4.73 13.85
C ALA A 483 -6.11 4.45 15.26
N THR A 484 -6.29 3.18 15.61
CA THR A 484 -6.59 2.75 16.98
C THR A 484 -5.58 1.72 17.46
N ALA A 485 -5.46 1.56 18.77
CA ALA A 485 -4.69 0.47 19.35
C ALA A 485 -5.20 -0.92 18.91
N ASN A 486 -4.34 -1.93 19.05
CA ASN A 486 -4.54 -3.29 18.54
C ASN A 486 -5.79 -4.00 19.07
N ASP A 487 -6.26 -3.61 20.24
CA ASP A 487 -7.41 -4.18 20.93
C ASP A 487 -8.67 -3.30 20.81
N LYS A 488 -8.60 -2.21 20.03
CA LYS A 488 -9.68 -1.24 19.86
C LYS A 488 -10.22 -1.24 18.44
N ASP A 489 -11.49 -0.87 18.34
CA ASP A 489 -12.24 -0.84 17.09
C ASP A 489 -12.54 0.60 16.66
N LEU A 490 -12.80 0.77 15.37
CA LEU A 490 -13.23 2.02 14.76
C LEU A 490 -14.58 1.84 14.07
N GLN A 491 -15.47 2.81 14.21
CA GLN A 491 -16.77 2.83 13.55
C GLN A 491 -16.93 4.08 12.68
N ILE A 492 -17.28 3.88 11.41
CA ILE A 492 -17.67 4.92 10.45
C ILE A 492 -19.15 5.21 10.67
N GLY A 493 -19.45 6.44 11.09
CA GLY A 493 -20.79 6.88 11.50
C GLY A 493 -21.55 7.67 10.44
N GLY A 494 -20.95 7.91 9.28
CA GLY A 494 -21.53 8.68 8.19
C GLY A 494 -20.53 8.86 7.04
N SER A 495 -20.94 9.58 5.99
CA SER A 495 -20.07 9.76 4.82
C SER A 495 -18.79 10.50 5.20
N ILE A 496 -17.69 10.07 4.58
CA ILE A 496 -16.40 10.76 4.59
C ILE A 496 -16.13 11.14 3.15
N THR A 497 -16.02 12.43 2.87
CA THR A 497 -15.86 12.93 1.50
C THR A 497 -14.64 13.82 1.39
N TYR A 498 -14.08 13.92 0.19
CA TYR A 498 -13.05 14.88 -0.13
C TYR A 498 -13.69 16.22 -0.47
N LYS A 499 -13.08 17.33 -0.03
CA LYS A 499 -13.61 18.69 -0.25
C LYS A 499 -13.74 19.01 -1.73
N THR A 500 -12.64 18.95 -2.47
CA THR A 500 -12.67 19.00 -3.92
C THR A 500 -12.95 17.59 -4.44
N LEU A 501 -14.19 17.39 -4.93
CA LEU A 501 -14.59 16.14 -5.55
C LEU A 501 -13.88 15.96 -6.89
N VAL A 502 -13.58 14.71 -7.23
CA VAL A 502 -13.24 14.34 -8.61
C VAL A 502 -14.49 14.57 -9.44
N THR A 503 -14.49 15.62 -10.26
CA THR A 503 -15.69 16.16 -10.95
C THR A 503 -16.27 15.23 -12.01
N ASP A 504 -15.51 14.24 -12.49
CA ASP A 504 -16.02 13.17 -13.34
C ASP A 504 -15.74 11.80 -12.69
N PRO A 505 -16.78 11.01 -12.35
CA PRO A 505 -16.61 9.64 -11.88
C PRO A 505 -15.86 8.74 -12.89
N ASN A 506 -15.91 9.05 -14.18
CA ASN A 506 -15.14 8.34 -15.21
C ASN A 506 -13.64 8.68 -15.17
N ASP A 507 -13.28 9.86 -14.64
CA ASP A 507 -11.90 10.25 -14.42
C ASP A 507 -11.21 9.43 -13.32
N LEU A 508 -11.98 8.70 -12.49
CA LEU A 508 -11.43 7.76 -11.51
C LEU A 508 -10.79 6.51 -12.15
N TYR A 509 -11.07 6.24 -13.44
CA TYR A 509 -10.62 5.02 -14.13
C TYR A 509 -9.55 5.26 -15.19
N GLU A 510 -9.28 6.52 -15.56
CA GLU A 510 -8.24 6.88 -16.52
C GLU A 510 -6.90 7.09 -15.79
N PRO A 511 -5.82 6.37 -16.13
CA PRO A 511 -4.50 6.55 -15.51
C PRO A 511 -4.01 8.00 -15.69
N VAL A 512 -3.74 8.67 -14.58
CA VAL A 512 -3.73 10.14 -14.52
C VAL A 512 -2.43 10.76 -15.06
N GLY A 513 -2.58 11.69 -16.00
CA GLY A 513 -1.51 12.57 -16.51
C GLY A 513 -1.76 14.07 -16.34
N SER A 514 -2.86 14.50 -15.71
CA SER A 514 -3.25 15.91 -15.59
C SER A 514 -3.30 16.36 -14.12
N GLY A 515 -2.43 17.30 -13.73
CA GLY A 515 -2.17 17.74 -12.34
C GLY A 515 -3.35 18.35 -11.58
N ASP A 516 -4.48 18.67 -12.23
CA ASP A 516 -5.61 19.36 -11.60
C ASP A 516 -6.53 18.41 -10.80
N LYS A 517 -6.40 17.09 -10.99
CA LYS A 517 -7.30 16.07 -10.39
C LYS A 517 -6.96 15.69 -8.94
N PHE A 518 -5.93 16.31 -8.35
CA PHE A 518 -5.32 15.83 -7.10
C PHE A 518 -5.27 16.87 -5.98
N ILE A 519 -6.11 17.90 -6.06
CA ILE A 519 -6.13 18.96 -5.05
C ILE A 519 -6.58 18.40 -3.69
N SER A 520 -7.47 17.41 -3.62
CA SER A 520 -7.94 16.94 -2.30
C SER A 520 -6.88 16.21 -1.46
N GLY A 521 -7.02 16.28 -0.14
CA GLY A 521 -6.26 15.47 0.81
C GLY A 521 -6.56 13.98 0.71
N LEU A 522 -5.85 13.19 1.53
CA LEU A 522 -5.99 11.73 1.63
C LEU A 522 -6.29 11.30 3.06
N LEU A 523 -7.14 10.29 3.24
CA LEU A 523 -7.43 9.70 4.54
C LEU A 523 -7.09 8.21 4.57
N GLY A 524 -6.33 7.80 5.59
CA GLY A 524 -6.14 6.42 6.00
C GLY A 524 -6.95 6.12 7.26
N ILE A 525 -7.49 4.91 7.34
CA ILE A 525 -8.15 4.37 8.53
C ILE A 525 -7.45 3.06 8.88
N VAL A 526 -6.98 2.91 10.13
CA VAL A 526 -6.21 1.73 10.57
C VAL A 526 -6.71 1.25 11.92
N SER A 527 -7.39 0.11 12.00
CA SER A 527 -7.95 -0.37 13.27
C SER A 527 -7.96 -1.89 13.35
N ARG A 528 -8.23 -2.47 14.53
CA ARG A 528 -8.46 -3.92 14.65
C ARG A 528 -9.67 -4.31 13.82
N LYS A 529 -10.81 -3.70 14.13
CA LYS A 529 -12.03 -3.80 13.33
C LYS A 529 -12.45 -2.42 12.86
N VAL A 530 -12.84 -2.33 11.60
CA VAL A 530 -13.51 -1.15 11.08
C VAL A 530 -14.96 -1.55 10.81
N ARG A 531 -15.93 -0.75 11.25
CA ARG A 531 -17.35 -1.08 11.09
C ARG A 531 -18.13 0.07 10.52
N ILE A 532 -19.03 -0.19 9.58
CA ILE A 532 -20.06 0.78 9.21
C ILE A 532 -21.17 0.71 10.25
N ALA A 533 -21.48 1.85 10.89
CA ALA A 533 -22.57 1.93 11.85
C ALA A 533 -23.92 1.53 11.22
N ARG A 534 -24.84 1.05 12.05
CA ARG A 534 -26.24 0.85 11.62
C ARG A 534 -26.88 2.20 11.30
N ASN A 535 -26.70 3.13 12.23
CA ASN A 535 -27.35 4.42 12.25
C ASN A 535 -26.32 5.55 12.17
N GLY A 536 -26.74 6.68 11.60
CA GLY A 536 -25.91 7.88 11.62
C GLY A 536 -25.59 8.29 13.05
N ALA A 537 -24.33 8.65 13.29
CA ALA A 537 -23.98 9.30 14.56
C ALA A 537 -24.70 10.65 14.66
N ASN A 538 -25.11 11.01 15.87
CA ASN A 538 -25.97 12.16 16.11
C ASN A 538 -25.37 13.46 15.59
N PRO A 539 -26.13 14.31 14.88
CA PRO A 539 -25.69 15.68 14.63
C PRO A 539 -25.42 16.38 15.98
N GLU A 540 -24.38 17.22 16.01
CA GLU A 540 -23.97 17.96 17.20
C GLU A 540 -25.17 18.59 17.91
N GLY A 541 -25.33 18.34 19.21
CA GLY A 541 -26.33 19.02 20.05
C GLY A 541 -27.65 18.30 20.31
N SER A 542 -27.94 17.15 19.70
CA SER A 542 -29.09 16.35 20.11
C SER A 542 -28.79 15.60 21.42
N SER A 543 -29.35 16.10 22.52
CA SER A 543 -29.19 15.59 23.89
C SER A 543 -29.80 14.20 24.12
N GLY A 544 -30.47 13.61 23.13
CA GLY A 544 -31.02 12.26 23.25
C GLY A 544 -31.37 11.63 21.91
N ARG A 545 -30.99 10.34 21.78
CA ARG A 545 -31.24 9.38 20.69
C ARG A 545 -30.30 9.47 19.49
N VAL A 546 -29.48 8.41 19.35
CA VAL A 546 -28.85 7.95 18.10
C VAL A 546 -29.86 8.12 16.96
N GLY A 547 -29.45 8.73 15.85
CA GLY A 547 -30.31 8.90 14.68
C GLY A 547 -31.00 7.57 14.38
N THR A 548 -32.33 7.53 14.34
CA THR A 548 -33.05 6.28 14.08
C THR A 548 -32.97 5.87 12.61
N SER A 549 -32.52 6.79 11.76
CA SER A 549 -32.34 6.57 10.33
C SER A 549 -31.11 5.70 10.08
N GLU A 550 -31.38 4.53 9.52
CA GLU A 550 -30.38 3.59 9.02
C GLU A 550 -29.52 4.25 7.93
N LEU A 551 -28.20 4.07 7.98
CA LEU A 551 -27.29 4.48 6.92
C LEU A 551 -27.52 3.61 5.67
N ARG A 552 -27.92 4.24 4.56
CA ARG A 552 -28.21 3.56 3.29
C ARG A 552 -27.31 3.97 2.14
N ASN A 553 -26.90 5.23 2.06
CA ASN A 553 -26.02 5.71 0.99
C ASN A 553 -24.80 6.34 1.64
N LEU A 554 -23.64 5.72 1.43
CA LEU A 554 -22.41 6.10 2.12
C LEU A 554 -21.29 6.31 1.11
N ASN A 555 -20.75 7.53 1.07
CA ASN A 555 -19.50 7.81 0.37
C ASN A 555 -18.38 7.76 1.41
N VAL A 556 -17.40 6.87 1.22
CA VAL A 556 -16.23 6.75 2.09
C VAL A 556 -14.99 7.00 1.25
N HIS A 557 -14.45 8.20 1.33
CA HIS A 557 -13.22 8.58 0.66
C HIS A 557 -12.04 8.35 1.61
N ALA A 558 -11.60 7.09 1.69
CA ALA A 558 -10.53 6.66 2.57
C ALA A 558 -9.92 5.32 2.12
N THR A 559 -8.63 5.13 2.42
CA THR A 559 -8.02 3.80 2.43
C THR A 559 -8.18 3.17 3.81
N VAL A 560 -8.86 2.04 3.90
CA VAL A 560 -9.21 1.35 5.14
C VAL A 560 -8.34 0.10 5.30
N PHE A 561 -7.64 -0.02 6.43
CA PHE A 561 -6.90 -1.19 6.85
C PHE A 561 -7.45 -1.73 8.17
N ALA A 562 -7.96 -2.96 8.16
CA ALA A 562 -8.43 -3.67 9.34
C ALA A 562 -7.55 -4.90 9.64
N PHE A 563 -6.90 -4.96 10.81
CA PHE A 563 -6.09 -6.12 11.20
C PHE A 563 -6.93 -7.39 11.43
N ASP A 564 -8.25 -7.24 11.61
CA ASP A 564 -9.22 -8.32 11.72
C ASP A 564 -10.30 -8.20 10.64
N THR A 565 -11.31 -7.34 10.82
CA THR A 565 -12.49 -7.29 9.93
C THR A 565 -12.85 -5.86 9.55
N PHE A 566 -13.25 -5.65 8.29
CA PHE A 566 -14.01 -4.47 7.88
C PHE A 566 -15.41 -4.93 7.51
N ASP A 567 -16.43 -4.57 8.29
CA ASP A 567 -17.81 -5.07 8.12
C ASP A 567 -18.87 -3.97 8.26
N ALA A 568 -20.13 -4.32 8.05
CA ALA A 568 -21.27 -3.49 8.36
C ALA A 568 -22.04 -4.07 9.55
N VAL A 569 -22.33 -3.25 10.56
CA VAL A 569 -23.17 -3.67 11.68
C VAL A 569 -24.56 -4.04 11.16
N ASP A 570 -25.11 -5.15 11.65
CA ASP A 570 -26.44 -5.66 11.31
C ASP A 570 -26.66 -5.93 9.80
N SER A 571 -25.60 -6.22 9.05
CA SER A 571 -25.60 -6.58 7.62
C SER A 571 -26.77 -7.46 7.17
N GLY A 572 -27.11 -8.50 7.96
CA GLY A 572 -28.16 -9.46 7.64
C GLY A 572 -29.60 -9.01 7.94
N THR A 573 -29.80 -7.90 8.64
CA THR A 573 -31.15 -7.37 8.96
C THR A 573 -31.41 -5.98 8.39
N ARG A 574 -30.35 -5.29 8.00
CA ARG A 574 -30.39 -3.92 7.50
C ARG A 574 -30.92 -3.86 6.07
N SER A 575 -31.55 -2.75 5.72
CA SER A 575 -32.14 -2.55 4.40
C SER A 575 -31.06 -2.43 3.33
N VAL A 576 -31.43 -2.66 2.06
CA VAL A 576 -30.51 -2.48 0.94
C VAL A 576 -30.08 -1.02 0.81
N GLY A 577 -28.77 -0.82 0.72
CA GLY A 577 -28.09 0.46 0.51
C GLY A 577 -26.90 0.33 -0.44
N ILE A 578 -26.16 1.43 -0.63
CA ILE A 578 -24.94 1.54 -1.42
C ILE A 578 -23.82 2.11 -0.53
N ILE A 579 -22.65 1.49 -0.60
CA ILE A 579 -21.39 2.05 -0.10
C ILE A 579 -20.42 2.23 -1.28
N ASP A 580 -20.03 3.48 -1.50
CA ASP A 580 -19.03 3.88 -2.47
C ASP A 580 -17.74 4.22 -1.73
N LEU A 581 -16.77 3.32 -1.80
CA LEU A 581 -15.44 3.48 -1.22
C LEU A 581 -14.49 4.01 -2.30
N LEU A 582 -13.96 5.22 -2.12
CA LEU A 582 -12.85 5.75 -2.91
C LEU A 582 -11.57 5.63 -2.09
N GLY A 583 -10.72 4.67 -2.46
CA GLY A 583 -9.51 4.31 -1.74
C GLY A 583 -9.25 2.80 -1.83
N GLY A 584 -9.18 2.14 -0.68
CA GLY A 584 -8.89 0.71 -0.62
C GLY A 584 -9.56 0.04 0.56
N TYR A 585 -10.08 -1.16 0.34
CA TYR A 585 -10.52 -2.07 1.38
C TYR A 585 -9.37 -3.03 1.66
N ILE A 586 -8.77 -3.00 2.83
CA ILE A 586 -7.76 -3.97 3.26
C ILE A 586 -8.18 -4.59 4.58
N ALA A 587 -8.36 -5.91 4.64
CA ALA A 587 -8.66 -6.59 5.91
C ALA A 587 -8.10 -8.00 5.99
N LYS A 588 -7.84 -8.48 7.21
CA LYS A 588 -7.48 -9.89 7.40
C LYS A 588 -8.64 -10.81 7.01
N ASN A 589 -9.83 -10.54 7.51
CA ASN A 589 -11.05 -11.28 7.21
C ASN A 589 -12.00 -10.35 6.42
N GLY A 590 -12.51 -10.86 5.31
CA GLY A 590 -13.58 -10.20 4.56
C GLY A 590 -14.81 -10.11 5.46
N GLY A 591 -15.29 -8.90 5.73
CA GLY A 591 -16.45 -8.70 6.57
C GLY A 591 -17.75 -8.85 5.81
N ASP A 592 -18.82 -9.01 6.57
CA ASP A 592 -20.17 -9.10 6.06
C ASP A 592 -20.72 -7.69 5.83
N PHE A 593 -21.09 -7.40 4.58
CA PHE A 593 -21.74 -6.15 4.20
C PHE A 593 -23.21 -6.36 3.86
N GLY A 594 -23.69 -7.59 3.77
CA GLY A 594 -25.05 -7.90 3.37
C GLY A 594 -25.24 -9.36 2.98
N SER A 595 -26.50 -9.77 2.94
CA SER A 595 -26.88 -11.11 2.48
C SER A 595 -27.27 -11.09 1.01
N VAL A 596 -26.69 -12.02 0.27
CA VAL A 596 -27.01 -12.26 -1.14
C VAL A 596 -27.93 -13.48 -1.22
N GLY A 597 -29.07 -13.34 -1.89
CA GLY A 597 -30.00 -14.44 -2.10
C GLY A 597 -29.44 -15.49 -3.08
N PRO A 598 -30.14 -16.63 -3.28
CA PRO A 598 -29.67 -17.70 -4.18
C PRO A 598 -29.45 -17.25 -5.62
N THR A 599 -30.21 -16.25 -6.05
CA THR A 599 -30.11 -15.64 -7.38
C THR A 599 -28.97 -14.65 -7.50
N GLY A 600 -28.13 -14.44 -6.49
CA GLY A 600 -27.04 -13.46 -6.53
C GLY A 600 -27.48 -12.00 -6.33
N LEU A 601 -28.75 -11.72 -6.07
CA LEU A 601 -29.23 -10.38 -5.76
C LEU A 601 -29.05 -10.06 -4.27
N LEU A 602 -28.65 -8.83 -3.96
CA LEU A 602 -28.56 -8.35 -2.58
C LEU A 602 -29.97 -8.22 -1.96
N GLU A 603 -30.22 -8.94 -0.88
CA GLU A 603 -31.50 -8.90 -0.14
C GLU A 603 -31.46 -7.94 1.05
N LYS A 604 -30.28 -7.83 1.69
CA LYS A 604 -30.01 -7.00 2.87
C LYS A 604 -28.59 -6.45 2.80
N GLY A 605 -28.34 -5.29 3.43
CA GLY A 605 -26.99 -4.71 3.51
C GLY A 605 -26.61 -3.75 2.39
N PHE A 606 -25.32 -3.65 2.07
CA PHE A 606 -24.77 -2.69 1.11
C PHE A 606 -24.30 -3.35 -0.18
N ARG A 607 -24.66 -2.75 -1.32
CA ARG A 607 -23.93 -2.91 -2.57
C ARG A 607 -22.62 -2.15 -2.44
N LYS A 608 -21.51 -2.78 -2.77
CA LYS A 608 -20.16 -2.23 -2.62
C LYS A 608 -19.61 -1.80 -3.97
N SER A 609 -19.28 -0.53 -4.10
CA SER A 609 -18.42 -0.02 -5.16
C SER A 609 -17.09 0.38 -4.52
N ASN A 610 -15.99 -0.25 -4.90
CA ASN A 610 -14.65 0.08 -4.41
C ASN A 610 -13.85 0.64 -5.57
N ASN A 611 -13.72 1.96 -5.61
CA ASN A 611 -12.90 2.67 -6.58
C ASN A 611 -11.53 2.94 -5.99
N TYR A 612 -10.50 2.72 -6.80
CA TYR A 612 -9.13 2.90 -6.37
C TYR A 612 -8.72 4.36 -6.51
N ASP A 613 -8.18 4.92 -5.43
CA ASP A 613 -7.60 6.27 -5.44
C ASP A 613 -6.13 6.16 -5.84
N ASP A 614 -5.81 6.35 -7.11
CA ASP A 614 -4.47 6.11 -7.65
C ASP A 614 -3.36 6.95 -6.99
N ARG A 615 -3.70 8.09 -6.39
CA ARG A 615 -2.76 8.91 -5.60
C ARG A 615 -2.06 8.12 -4.49
N VAL A 616 -2.76 7.14 -3.91
CA VAL A 616 -2.21 6.37 -2.79
C VAL A 616 -1.08 5.44 -3.23
N LEU A 617 -0.94 5.20 -4.55
CA LEU A 617 0.18 4.46 -5.13
C LEU A 617 1.51 5.15 -4.83
N ASP A 618 1.51 6.48 -4.94
CA ASP A 618 2.70 7.32 -4.84
C ASP A 618 2.83 8.04 -3.51
N SER A 619 1.72 8.26 -2.82
CA SER A 619 1.66 9.00 -1.57
C SER A 619 0.54 8.42 -0.71
N PRO A 620 0.74 7.22 -0.11
CA PRO A 620 -0.27 6.67 0.79
C PRO A 620 -0.47 7.58 2.00
N PRO A 621 -1.57 7.41 2.76
CA PRO A 621 -1.78 8.13 4.01
C PRO A 621 -0.58 7.97 4.97
N PRO A 622 -0.30 8.97 5.83
CA PRO A 622 0.86 8.93 6.70
C PRO A 622 0.79 7.74 7.65
N ALA A 623 1.90 7.04 7.81
CA ALA A 623 1.92 5.82 8.60
C ALA A 623 0.94 4.72 8.17
N PHE A 624 0.48 4.71 6.91
CA PHE A 624 -0.34 3.60 6.44
C PHE A 624 0.48 2.29 6.32
N PRO A 625 -0.12 1.12 6.61
CA PRO A 625 0.58 -0.16 6.55
C PRO A 625 1.24 -0.45 5.18
N SER A 626 2.47 -0.94 5.24
CA SER A 626 3.21 -1.47 4.08
C SER A 626 2.98 -2.97 3.92
N THR A 627 3.16 -3.52 2.71
CA THR A 627 3.18 -4.98 2.48
C THR A 627 4.40 -5.68 3.12
N GLY A 628 5.26 -4.92 3.79
CA GLY A 628 6.44 -5.37 4.51
C GLY A 628 7.59 -5.64 3.55
N ASN A 629 7.35 -6.52 2.59
CA ASN A 629 8.43 -7.11 1.82
C ASN A 629 8.37 -6.77 0.34
N SER A 630 7.25 -6.40 -0.25
CA SER A 630 7.26 -6.13 -1.69
C SER A 630 7.92 -4.78 -1.97
N TYR A 631 8.88 -4.75 -2.90
CA TYR A 631 9.52 -3.52 -3.37
C TYR A 631 9.26 -3.32 -4.86
N LYS A 632 8.81 -2.12 -5.22
CA LYS A 632 8.62 -1.69 -6.60
C LYS A 632 9.78 -0.81 -7.04
N MET A 633 10.29 -1.06 -8.25
CA MET A 633 11.25 -0.18 -8.89
C MET A 633 10.54 1.07 -9.42
N ILE A 634 10.95 2.25 -8.95
CA ILE A 634 10.34 3.54 -9.31
C ILE A 634 11.20 4.33 -10.31
N SER A 635 12.49 4.06 -10.39
CA SER A 635 13.34 4.57 -11.46
C SER A 635 14.49 3.62 -11.75
N PHE A 636 15.01 3.71 -12.96
CA PHE A 636 16.15 2.93 -13.43
C PHE A 636 17.00 3.81 -14.35
N LYS A 637 18.29 3.96 -14.06
CA LYS A 637 19.19 4.77 -14.87
C LYS A 637 20.61 4.21 -14.91
N ARG A 638 21.24 4.33 -16.07
CA ARG A 638 22.68 4.15 -16.22
C ARG A 638 23.41 5.40 -15.72
N VAL A 639 24.54 5.23 -15.04
CA VAL A 639 25.35 6.34 -14.53
C VAL A 639 26.84 6.12 -14.83
N THR A 640 27.62 7.19 -14.80
CA THR A 640 29.05 7.17 -15.14
C THR A 640 29.98 7.10 -13.91
N LYS A 641 29.47 7.41 -12.72
CA LYS A 641 30.23 7.40 -11.45
C LYS A 641 29.41 6.75 -10.35
N THR A 642 30.08 6.21 -9.31
CA THR A 642 29.44 5.66 -8.10
C THR A 642 28.97 6.78 -7.16
N LEU A 643 28.13 6.46 -6.16
CA LEU A 643 27.64 7.45 -5.17
C LEU A 643 28.66 7.76 -4.06
N ASP A 644 29.74 6.97 -3.98
CA ASP A 644 30.81 7.19 -3.01
C ASP A 644 31.45 8.57 -3.21
N GLY A 645 31.19 9.50 -2.29
CA GLY A 645 31.71 10.88 -2.31
C GLY A 645 30.68 11.99 -2.54
N LEU A 646 29.38 11.66 -2.66
CA LEU A 646 28.29 12.64 -2.81
C LEU A 646 27.39 12.80 -1.57
N TYR A 647 27.66 12.07 -0.49
CA TYR A 647 26.90 12.09 0.76
C TYR A 647 27.80 12.42 1.95
#